data_AF-A0A8B5WIQ9-F1
#
_entry.id   AF-A0A8B5WIQ9-F1
#
_cell.length_a   1.000
_cell.length_b   1.000
_cell.length_c   1.000
_cell.angle_alpha   90.00
_cell.angle_beta   90.00
_cell.angle_gamma   90.00
#
_symmetry.space_group_name_H-M   'P 1'
#
loop_
_entity.id
_entity.type
_entity.pdbx_description
1 polymer ?
#
loop_
_entity_poly.entity_id
_entity_poly.type
_entity_poly.pdbx_seq_one_letter_code
_entity_poly.pdbx_strand_id
1 'polypeptide(L)'
;MRAIFKQIFAGLVLCIGTHSALALTIEVNSITDGNRLATAPTGVCDTGAVVSGPGGAAVAACGLRAAIQTANHHGGSAQIHFADYILQNSSNPPASMFTPATALPSITVPVDLDGRTHPAYDPSDRRPAVIIRGTNLNDTENGLVISGAAASGSIIQSVAVYDFPQIGIRIVNSNNNRISGSHIGINASGNTARPNAHGIVINNGNNNIIGNRPWPLVIPAPKPNLISGNLNDGILLGLGSDNWIANNHVGLNLSGTGVVPNGRNGISLFGATATRVGGHVNFSGLNYKGYNVVAGNLQGQIRIQGNDQNQVACNRIGTRPDLSATLPAPLFGILLIGDGQRVGTEICENVIAATAPSAIQVGVMQPDLEVASSNNLIVNNHIGQSPSGTALAGGGEFGVQIANGNANAIMDNFIGNVQTGVQIGFSNNNAAFGNHVGVDVSLSPHPVTTGLRSEGQDGTFIGAPFDEGKNIIGNFQTAIDLVFASDSYVINNWVGLAPDGTDIAGPNALMGIRVSGNDNLVGYSLGYGNQIGAVPTAIRVAMPTSTGNVLLGNAIGVSLAGDMASGNGTGIGIDVQAPDNRVEANRVGLYGTGILLDHMADSTVIHGNEIGAGFDGTLFGNTHQGLIVLSDDNTIGGGPMAERNIIGDNLDGMLVAGHGNFVRGAYVGITPDGDPVGNDRHGIHILPTASDTYIGHASFSGFSYVAANGEHGIYSQGMGTALDVVFVGASPDGSPAGNGGDGLHLATTEDAPGVHTYITRSYINHNQGWGANLANSVRGGHFFTENQILNNQSGGIHLGPGGRDQDPGDVDSGPNNLQNFPEFDPIASGANYLSNELEVRFRVDSTPAHSSYPLLLEFFIASSEASPQAFMPVGSLVYDEADAGQWISTTVDLYPGILLSPGGQQFVATATALGTLSTSEFSEIFGAEFDMDRIFQNRFESQGVTFTSHLAETFRHPRCVTCHGVAATEFRNVNDNPPGVLPAAHPAVTAQTDCTSCHSGALLPPTGTIDPGWQSAPAQFDFRNKTNSELCSMASQPVSGHSPLEHMTEDRLVLWAVGDGRVPFGNTLPTAPPNDFEQWRALVQQWVAAGMPCD
;
A
#
# COMPACT_ATOMS: atom_id res chain seq x y z
N MET A 1 21.55 33.78 -24.56
CA MET A 1 20.77 34.53 -23.53
C MET A 1 21.35 35.91 -23.20
N ARG A 2 22.58 36.09 -22.68
CA ARG A 2 23.11 37.42 -22.29
C ARG A 2 23.08 38.52 -23.39
N ALA A 3 23.21 38.15 -24.67
CA ALA A 3 23.09 39.11 -25.79
C ALA A 3 21.66 39.60 -26.04
N ILE A 4 20.66 38.70 -25.93
CA ILE A 4 19.23 39.01 -26.07
C ILE A 4 18.78 39.93 -24.93
N PHE A 5 19.28 39.69 -23.70
CA PHE A 5 19.02 40.56 -22.55
C PHE A 5 19.49 42.01 -22.78
N LYS A 6 20.64 42.22 -23.45
CA LYS A 6 21.10 43.58 -23.81
C LYS A 6 20.25 44.24 -24.90
N GLN A 7 19.75 43.49 -25.88
CA GLN A 7 18.86 44.04 -26.91
C GLN A 7 17.47 44.37 -26.35
N ILE A 8 16.94 43.56 -25.43
CA ILE A 8 15.68 43.88 -24.73
C ILE A 8 15.85 45.09 -23.82
N PHE A 9 16.97 45.23 -23.09
CA PHE A 9 17.22 46.44 -22.29
C PHE A 9 17.38 47.70 -23.15
N ALA A 10 18.06 47.62 -24.30
CA ALA A 10 18.18 48.74 -25.23
C ALA A 10 16.83 49.12 -25.88
N GLY A 11 15.97 48.13 -26.19
CA GLY A 11 14.63 48.38 -26.72
C GLY A 11 13.66 48.94 -25.68
N LEU A 12 13.70 48.45 -24.43
CA LEU A 12 12.81 48.89 -23.36
C LEU A 12 13.11 50.34 -22.92
N VAL A 13 14.39 50.74 -22.91
CA VAL A 13 14.79 52.14 -22.63
C VAL A 13 14.34 53.10 -23.75
N LEU A 14 14.17 52.64 -25.00
CA LEU A 14 13.65 53.47 -26.09
C LEU A 14 12.12 53.56 -26.17
N CYS A 15 11.37 52.69 -25.46
CA CYS A 15 9.91 52.78 -25.38
C CYS A 15 9.39 53.64 -24.21
N ILE A 16 10.27 54.17 -23.35
CA ILE A 16 9.92 55.22 -22.37
C ILE A 16 10.02 56.61 -23.05
N GLY A 17 9.55 56.69 -24.30
CA GLY A 17 9.59 57.87 -25.14
C GLY A 17 8.27 58.64 -25.06
N THR A 18 8.35 59.89 -24.56
CA THR A 18 7.30 60.91 -24.62
C THR A 18 5.95 60.56 -24.00
N HIS A 19 5.80 60.87 -22.71
CA HIS A 19 4.69 61.72 -22.21
C HIS A 19 5.16 62.55 -20.98
N SER A 20 6.38 63.07 -21.02
CA SER A 20 6.84 64.10 -20.08
C SER A 20 6.37 65.49 -20.52
N ALA A 21 5.06 65.70 -20.50
CA ALA A 21 4.58 66.98 -19.98
C ALA A 21 5.03 67.02 -18.50
N LEU A 22 5.61 68.13 -18.04
CA LEU A 22 5.93 68.29 -16.62
C LEU A 22 4.63 68.12 -15.83
N ALA A 23 4.57 67.11 -14.97
CA ALA A 23 3.39 66.85 -14.15
C ALA A 23 3.12 68.11 -13.32
N LEU A 24 1.87 68.55 -13.32
CA LEU A 24 1.50 69.81 -12.70
C LEU A 24 1.61 69.69 -11.17
N THR A 25 2.62 70.31 -10.56
CA THR A 25 2.72 70.39 -9.10
C THR A 25 1.75 71.44 -8.55
N ILE A 26 0.93 71.06 -7.58
CA ILE A 26 -0.05 71.89 -6.90
C ILE A 26 0.24 71.81 -5.40
N GLU A 27 0.54 72.95 -4.78
CA GLU A 27 0.81 73.03 -3.34
C GLU A 27 -0.47 73.31 -2.55
N VAL A 28 -0.89 72.36 -1.73
CA VAL A 28 -1.91 72.53 -0.69
C VAL A 28 -1.25 73.22 0.50
N ASN A 29 -1.68 74.45 0.78
CA ASN A 29 -1.15 75.29 1.85
C ASN A 29 -2.21 75.68 2.90
N SER A 30 -3.44 75.19 2.75
CA SER A 30 -4.57 75.52 3.63
C SER A 30 -5.46 74.31 3.92
N ILE A 31 -5.89 74.15 5.18
CA ILE A 31 -6.88 73.14 5.58
C ILE A 31 -8.34 73.52 5.23
N THR A 32 -8.56 74.70 4.66
CA THR A 32 -9.90 75.19 4.27
C THR A 32 -10.51 74.35 3.14
N ASP A 33 -11.79 73.99 3.24
CA ASP A 33 -12.54 73.27 2.20
C ASP A 33 -13.03 74.18 1.04
N GLY A 34 -12.25 75.20 0.70
CA GLY A 34 -12.61 76.17 -0.34
C GLY A 34 -12.69 75.53 -1.73
N ASN A 35 -13.68 75.93 -2.51
CA ASN A 35 -13.77 75.64 -3.94
C ASN A 35 -12.83 76.56 -4.72
N ARG A 36 -12.29 76.10 -5.85
CA ARG A 36 -11.42 76.91 -6.71
C ARG A 36 -12.20 78.03 -7.42
N LEU A 37 -11.60 79.22 -7.55
CA LEU A 37 -12.13 80.28 -8.41
C LEU A 37 -12.06 79.87 -9.90
N ALA A 38 -13.15 80.08 -10.64
CA ALA A 38 -13.50 79.28 -11.82
C ALA A 38 -12.78 79.60 -13.16
N THR A 39 -11.60 80.23 -13.17
CA THR A 39 -11.13 80.98 -14.36
C THR A 39 -9.69 80.77 -14.88
N ALA A 40 -8.94 79.71 -14.51
CA ALA A 40 -7.58 79.52 -15.06
C ALA A 40 -7.10 78.04 -15.21
N PRO A 41 -6.45 77.64 -16.32
CA PRO A 41 -5.75 76.34 -16.44
C PRO A 41 -4.33 76.31 -15.83
N THR A 42 -3.94 77.32 -15.05
CA THR A 42 -2.53 77.74 -14.85
C THR A 42 -1.77 77.07 -13.70
N GLY A 43 -2.24 75.95 -13.15
CA GLY A 43 -1.57 75.28 -12.02
C GLY A 43 -1.70 75.96 -10.66
N VAL A 44 -2.00 77.26 -10.64
CA VAL A 44 -2.28 78.01 -9.41
C VAL A 44 -3.63 77.56 -8.84
N CYS A 45 -3.60 77.16 -7.58
CA CYS A 45 -4.77 76.79 -6.78
C CYS A 45 -5.12 77.96 -5.86
N ASP A 46 -6.33 78.50 -6.02
CA ASP A 46 -6.81 79.67 -5.28
C ASP A 46 -8.30 79.49 -4.95
N THR A 47 -8.63 79.64 -3.66
CA THR A 47 -9.99 79.54 -3.11
C THR A 47 -10.65 80.90 -2.86
N GLY A 48 -9.95 82.01 -3.11
CA GLY A 48 -10.38 83.36 -2.73
C GLY A 48 -10.18 83.70 -1.24
N ALA A 49 -9.69 82.74 -0.44
CA ALA A 49 -9.20 82.98 0.91
C ALA A 49 -7.67 83.19 0.90
N VAL A 50 -7.15 83.74 2.00
CA VAL A 50 -5.72 84.08 2.15
C VAL A 50 -5.21 83.46 3.45
N VAL A 51 -4.03 82.84 3.38
CA VAL A 51 -3.27 82.35 4.56
C VAL A 51 -1.96 83.12 4.70
N SER A 52 -1.35 83.04 5.89
CA SER A 52 0.01 83.53 6.11
C SER A 52 1.00 82.65 5.34
N GLY A 53 1.88 83.28 4.57
CA GLY A 53 3.01 82.67 3.88
C GLY A 53 4.35 83.02 4.57
N PRO A 54 5.50 82.82 3.89
CA PRO A 54 6.81 82.97 4.51
C PRO A 54 7.05 84.39 4.97
N GLY A 55 7.59 84.56 6.18
CA GLY A 55 7.78 85.87 6.79
C GLY A 55 6.47 86.64 7.07
N GLY A 56 5.30 85.97 7.03
CA GLY A 56 3.99 86.58 7.28
C GLY A 56 3.33 87.24 6.05
N ALA A 57 3.86 87.02 4.83
CA ALA A 57 3.27 87.56 3.62
C ALA A 57 1.92 86.89 3.29
N ALA A 58 0.88 87.66 2.97
CA ALA A 58 -0.42 87.13 2.54
C ALA A 58 -0.31 86.33 1.23
N VAL A 59 -0.66 85.03 1.25
CA VAL A 59 -0.67 84.15 0.05
C VAL A 59 -2.05 83.52 -0.15
N ALA A 60 -2.40 83.23 -1.42
CA ALA A 60 -3.66 82.57 -1.76
C ALA A 60 -3.77 81.19 -1.09
N ALA A 61 -4.93 80.90 -0.52
CA ALA A 61 -5.21 79.64 0.15
C ALA A 61 -5.62 78.56 -0.87
N CYS A 62 -4.88 77.45 -0.88
CA CYS A 62 -5.20 76.23 -1.62
C CYS A 62 -5.59 75.12 -0.64
N GLY A 63 -6.86 74.72 -0.69
CA GLY A 63 -7.38 73.53 -0.01
C GLY A 63 -7.31 72.27 -0.85
N LEU A 64 -7.39 71.10 -0.22
CA LEU A 64 -7.40 69.80 -0.92
C LEU A 64 -8.49 69.72 -2.01
N ARG A 65 -9.69 70.26 -1.75
CA ARG A 65 -10.77 70.38 -2.76
C ARG A 65 -10.32 71.15 -4.00
N ALA A 66 -9.79 72.36 -3.80
CA ALA A 66 -9.33 73.21 -4.88
C ALA A 66 -8.11 72.61 -5.62
N ALA A 67 -7.24 71.86 -4.93
CA ALA A 67 -6.13 71.15 -5.57
C ALA A 67 -6.63 70.03 -6.51
N ILE A 68 -7.57 69.20 -6.07
CA ILE A 68 -8.19 68.15 -6.92
C ILE A 68 -8.90 68.78 -8.12
N GLN A 69 -9.61 69.90 -7.93
CA GLN A 69 -10.26 70.63 -9.03
C GLN A 69 -9.27 71.27 -10.01
N THR A 70 -8.14 71.77 -9.50
CA THR A 70 -7.04 72.31 -10.31
C THR A 70 -6.43 71.20 -11.17
N ALA A 71 -6.18 70.02 -10.59
CA ALA A 71 -5.72 68.84 -11.32
C ALA A 71 -6.72 68.41 -12.40
N ASN A 72 -7.99 68.19 -12.03
CA ASN A 72 -9.05 67.78 -12.97
C ASN A 72 -9.21 68.75 -14.15
N HIS A 73 -9.06 70.06 -13.92
CA HIS A 73 -9.18 71.07 -14.96
C HIS A 73 -7.91 71.21 -15.84
N HIS A 74 -6.76 70.68 -15.39
CA HIS A 74 -5.52 70.69 -16.17
C HIS A 74 -5.55 69.68 -17.33
N GLY A 75 -6.26 68.56 -17.17
CA GLY A 75 -6.39 67.52 -18.20
C GLY A 75 -5.17 66.60 -18.38
N GLY A 76 -4.04 66.93 -17.74
CA GLY A 76 -2.84 66.10 -17.65
C GLY A 76 -2.59 65.57 -16.23
N SER A 77 -1.50 64.82 -16.05
CA SER A 77 -1.08 64.31 -14.73
C SER A 77 -0.67 65.45 -13.79
N ALA A 78 -1.04 65.34 -12.51
CA ALA A 78 -0.73 66.34 -11.48
C ALA A 78 -0.14 65.71 -10.21
N GLN A 79 0.75 66.45 -9.54
CA GLN A 79 1.26 66.10 -8.22
C GLN A 79 0.66 67.05 -7.19
N ILE A 80 0.02 66.51 -6.15
CA ILE A 80 -0.53 67.30 -5.05
C ILE A 80 0.42 67.16 -3.85
N HIS A 81 1.15 68.22 -3.58
CA HIS A 81 2.11 68.33 -2.47
C HIS A 81 1.49 69.14 -1.33
N PHE A 82 1.90 68.87 -0.10
CA PHE A 82 1.42 69.56 1.10
C PHE A 82 2.53 70.46 1.65
N ALA A 83 2.38 71.77 1.48
CA ALA A 83 3.37 72.76 1.87
C ALA A 83 2.99 73.46 3.19
N ASP A 84 3.91 73.51 4.14
CA ASP A 84 3.67 74.20 5.42
C ASP A 84 3.90 75.72 5.28
N TYR A 85 2.80 76.43 5.07
CA TYR A 85 2.75 77.88 5.22
C TYR A 85 2.04 78.31 6.50
N ILE A 86 1.17 77.47 7.08
CA ILE A 86 0.38 77.81 8.28
C ILE A 86 1.21 77.80 9.58
N LEU A 87 2.33 77.05 9.64
CA LEU A 87 2.98 76.69 10.92
C LEU A 87 4.48 77.02 11.00
N GLN A 88 5.02 77.88 10.12
CA GLN A 88 6.45 78.26 10.06
C GLN A 88 7.05 78.94 11.32
N ASN A 89 6.34 78.96 12.44
CA ASN A 89 6.81 79.43 13.75
C ASN A 89 6.89 78.32 14.84
N SER A 90 6.64 77.04 14.52
CA SER A 90 6.97 75.93 15.43
C SER A 90 8.09 75.05 14.89
N SER A 91 9.01 74.63 15.77
CA SER A 91 10.07 73.65 15.48
C SER A 91 9.56 72.20 15.33
N ASN A 92 8.24 72.01 15.37
CA ASN A 92 7.54 70.76 15.13
C ASN A 92 6.10 71.10 14.69
N PRO A 93 5.79 71.10 13.38
CA PRO A 93 4.45 71.42 12.90
C PRO A 93 3.47 70.27 13.19
N PRO A 94 2.23 70.51 13.66
CA PRO A 94 1.21 69.48 13.78
C PRO A 94 0.75 68.91 12.42
N ALA A 95 0.13 67.73 12.47
CA ALA A 95 -0.55 67.11 11.32
C ALA A 95 -1.77 67.94 10.85
N SER A 96 -1.95 68.05 9.53
CA SER A 96 -3.05 68.81 8.92
C SER A 96 -4.33 67.99 8.83
N MET A 97 -5.46 68.53 9.33
CA MET A 97 -6.78 67.89 9.26
C MET A 97 -7.72 68.65 8.31
N PHE A 98 -7.99 68.03 7.17
CA PHE A 98 -8.96 68.45 6.17
C PHE A 98 -10.33 67.82 6.50
N THR A 99 -11.32 68.66 6.78
CA THR A 99 -12.69 68.22 7.10
C THR A 99 -13.66 68.80 6.07
N PRO A 100 -13.99 68.06 4.99
CA PRO A 100 -14.86 68.56 3.94
C PRO A 100 -16.29 68.85 4.45
N ALA A 101 -16.91 69.90 3.93
CA ALA A 101 -18.30 70.29 4.21
C ALA A 101 -19.30 69.69 3.21
N THR A 102 -18.80 69.11 2.11
CA THR A 102 -19.51 68.30 1.10
C THR A 102 -18.55 67.25 0.54
N ALA A 103 -19.01 66.23 -0.17
CA ALA A 103 -18.13 65.26 -0.83
C ALA A 103 -16.99 65.95 -1.61
N LEU A 104 -15.78 65.38 -1.52
CA LEU A 104 -14.65 65.86 -2.32
C LEU A 104 -14.92 65.58 -3.81
N PRO A 105 -14.48 66.46 -4.72
CA PRO A 105 -14.60 66.21 -6.16
C PRO A 105 -13.86 64.93 -6.53
N SER A 106 -14.43 64.10 -7.41
CA SER A 106 -13.74 62.90 -7.88
C SER A 106 -12.50 63.27 -8.70
N ILE A 107 -11.40 62.54 -8.50
CA ILE A 107 -10.19 62.58 -9.32
C ILE A 107 -10.52 61.97 -10.68
N THR A 108 -10.39 62.75 -11.75
CA THR A 108 -10.73 62.36 -13.14
C THR A 108 -9.53 62.37 -14.09
N VAL A 109 -8.34 62.74 -13.61
CA VAL A 109 -7.03 62.69 -14.28
C VAL A 109 -6.04 61.99 -13.36
N PRO A 110 -4.85 61.54 -13.83
CA PRO A 110 -3.88 60.88 -12.95
C PRO A 110 -3.34 61.87 -11.92
N VAL A 111 -3.44 61.52 -10.64
CA VAL A 111 -2.95 62.36 -9.52
C VAL A 111 -1.99 61.58 -8.63
N ASP A 112 -0.83 62.16 -8.33
CA ASP A 112 0.06 61.72 -7.26
C ASP A 112 -0.18 62.58 -6.00
N LEU A 113 -0.95 62.04 -5.06
CA LEU A 113 -1.28 62.65 -3.78
C LEU A 113 -0.32 62.13 -2.70
N ASP A 114 0.79 62.85 -2.51
CA ASP A 114 1.88 62.42 -1.64
C ASP A 114 1.87 63.10 -0.27
N GLY A 115 1.25 62.47 0.72
CA GLY A 115 1.22 62.92 2.11
C GLY A 115 2.59 62.95 2.81
N ARG A 116 3.64 62.35 2.22
CA ARG A 116 5.02 62.41 2.73
C ARG A 116 5.68 63.77 2.48
N THR A 117 5.11 64.57 1.58
CA THR A 117 5.58 65.95 1.30
C THR A 117 5.24 66.91 2.44
N HIS A 118 4.28 66.57 3.30
CA HIS A 118 3.89 67.36 4.45
C HIS A 118 5.03 67.45 5.48
N PRO A 119 5.48 68.64 5.92
CA PRO A 119 6.66 68.76 6.80
C PRO A 119 6.58 68.07 8.17
N ALA A 120 5.37 67.82 8.68
CA ALA A 120 5.16 66.98 9.88
C ALA A 120 5.28 65.46 9.64
N TYR A 121 5.54 64.99 8.42
CA TYR A 121 5.78 63.58 8.13
C TYR A 121 7.21 63.20 8.51
N ASP A 122 7.34 62.34 9.51
CA ASP A 122 8.61 61.76 9.93
C ASP A 122 8.94 60.51 9.09
N PRO A 123 10.02 60.47 8.30
CA PRO A 123 10.40 59.29 7.51
C PRO A 123 10.82 58.04 8.33
N SER A 124 11.12 58.21 9.62
CA SER A 124 11.46 57.11 10.54
C SER A 124 10.20 56.42 11.07
N ASP A 125 9.20 57.21 11.47
CA ASP A 125 7.95 56.74 12.04
C ASP A 125 6.84 56.49 11.01
N ARG A 126 6.80 57.29 9.93
CA ARG A 126 5.95 57.14 8.73
C ARG A 126 4.44 57.11 9.00
N ARG A 127 3.97 57.66 10.12
CA ARG A 127 2.53 57.91 10.33
C ARG A 127 2.05 59.00 9.35
N PRO A 128 0.83 58.91 8.81
CA PRO A 128 0.26 59.96 7.97
C PRO A 128 0.15 61.31 8.70
N ALA A 129 0.77 62.34 8.13
CA ALA A 129 0.64 63.73 8.61
C ALA A 129 -0.51 64.50 7.95
N VAL A 130 -1.08 63.93 6.87
CA VAL A 130 -2.26 64.45 6.16
C VAL A 130 -3.47 63.63 6.58
N ILE A 131 -4.46 64.28 7.18
CA ILE A 131 -5.70 63.66 7.66
C ILE A 131 -6.87 64.21 6.85
N ILE A 132 -7.67 63.33 6.27
CA ILE A 132 -8.89 63.64 5.53
C ILE A 132 -10.06 63.00 6.29
N ARG A 133 -11.02 63.81 6.72
CA ARG A 133 -12.02 63.40 7.73
C ARG A 133 -13.47 63.74 7.33
N GLY A 134 -14.34 62.75 7.28
CA GLY A 134 -15.69 62.86 6.71
C GLY A 134 -16.82 63.32 7.67
N THR A 135 -16.53 63.81 8.87
CA THR A 135 -17.55 63.94 9.96
C THR A 135 -18.74 64.87 9.71
N ASN A 136 -18.69 65.70 8.66
CA ASN A 136 -19.73 66.69 8.36
C ASN A 136 -20.57 66.31 7.12
N LEU A 137 -20.41 65.09 6.61
CA LEU A 137 -20.98 64.63 5.35
C LEU A 137 -22.27 63.82 5.55
N ASN A 138 -23.09 63.77 4.51
CA ASN A 138 -24.35 63.02 4.47
C ASN A 138 -24.10 61.52 4.24
N ASP A 139 -25.03 60.68 4.68
CA ASP A 139 -24.94 59.19 4.72
C ASP A 139 -24.57 58.48 3.41
N THR A 140 -24.56 59.17 2.25
CA THR A 140 -24.23 58.63 0.92
C THR A 140 -22.87 59.07 0.37
N GLU A 141 -22.10 59.88 1.11
CA GLU A 141 -20.88 60.51 0.62
C GLU A 141 -19.61 59.70 0.93
N ASN A 142 -18.69 59.68 -0.05
CA ASN A 142 -17.41 58.96 0.02
C ASN A 142 -16.27 59.93 0.31
N GLY A 143 -15.10 59.40 0.70
CA GLY A 143 -13.85 60.16 0.84
C GLY A 143 -13.20 60.47 -0.50
N LEU A 144 -12.03 59.87 -0.76
CA LEU A 144 -11.35 60.05 -2.04
C LEU A 144 -11.96 59.14 -3.10
N VAL A 145 -12.31 59.70 -4.27
CA VAL A 145 -12.87 58.93 -5.38
C VAL A 145 -12.03 59.11 -6.64
N ILE A 146 -11.41 58.04 -7.15
CA ILE A 146 -10.74 57.99 -8.45
C ILE A 146 -11.75 57.42 -9.45
N SER A 147 -12.09 58.16 -10.51
CA SER A 147 -13.22 57.83 -11.39
C SER A 147 -12.89 57.96 -12.88
N GLY A 148 -13.10 56.88 -13.62
CA GLY A 148 -12.99 56.82 -15.08
C GLY A 148 -11.57 56.54 -15.58
N ALA A 149 -11.48 56.03 -16.80
CA ALA A 149 -10.22 55.53 -17.37
C ALA A 149 -9.14 56.62 -17.50
N ALA A 150 -9.54 57.88 -17.68
CA ALA A 150 -8.63 59.03 -17.70
C ALA A 150 -7.91 59.28 -16.36
N ALA A 151 -8.45 58.79 -15.23
CA ALA A 151 -7.83 58.88 -13.92
C ALA A 151 -6.82 57.74 -13.63
N SER A 152 -6.59 56.84 -14.59
CA SER A 152 -5.72 55.67 -14.42
C SER A 152 -4.27 56.06 -14.13
N GLY A 153 -3.60 55.32 -13.25
CA GLY A 153 -2.23 55.61 -12.82
C GLY A 153 -2.14 56.63 -11.67
N SER A 154 -3.25 56.94 -10.99
CA SER A 154 -3.23 57.78 -9.79
C SER A 154 -2.53 57.06 -8.61
N ILE A 155 -1.77 57.82 -7.83
CA ILE A 155 -1.06 57.36 -6.63
C ILE A 155 -1.60 58.13 -5.43
N ILE A 156 -2.00 57.41 -4.38
CA ILE A 156 -2.34 57.98 -3.08
C ILE A 156 -1.39 57.37 -2.06
N GLN A 157 -0.65 58.21 -1.32
CA GLN A 157 0.36 57.72 -0.38
C GLN A 157 0.44 58.54 0.92
N SER A 158 0.60 57.84 2.04
CA SER A 158 0.78 58.40 3.39
C SER A 158 -0.28 59.42 3.83
N VAL A 159 -1.55 59.14 3.55
CA VAL A 159 -2.72 59.88 4.06
C VAL A 159 -3.50 59.07 5.11
N ALA A 160 -4.22 59.73 6.01
CA ALA A 160 -5.20 59.12 6.89
C ALA A 160 -6.62 59.48 6.41
N VAL A 161 -7.50 58.49 6.19
CA VAL A 161 -8.85 58.70 5.62
C VAL A 161 -9.90 57.97 6.46
N TYR A 162 -10.72 58.74 7.19
CA TYR A 162 -11.57 58.18 8.24
C TYR A 162 -12.80 59.03 8.59
N ASP A 163 -13.73 58.46 9.38
CA ASP A 163 -15.04 59.04 9.72
C ASP A 163 -15.90 59.39 8.47
N PHE A 164 -15.82 58.63 7.37
CA PHE A 164 -16.70 58.80 6.18
C PHE A 164 -17.94 57.90 6.23
N PRO A 165 -19.14 58.39 5.88
CA PRO A 165 -20.36 57.58 5.97
C PRO A 165 -20.43 56.44 4.95
N GLN A 166 -19.74 56.54 3.81
CA GLN A 166 -19.57 55.44 2.84
C GLN A 166 -18.11 54.98 2.78
N ILE A 167 -17.47 55.02 1.61
CA ILE A 167 -16.17 54.41 1.37
C ILE A 167 -15.06 55.44 1.64
N GLY A 168 -14.00 55.04 2.36
CA GLY A 168 -12.82 55.88 2.60
C GLY A 168 -12.11 56.26 1.29
N ILE A 169 -11.69 55.26 0.50
CA ILE A 169 -11.12 55.47 -0.84
C ILE A 169 -11.81 54.55 -1.87
N ARG A 170 -12.38 55.13 -2.92
CA ARG A 170 -13.11 54.41 -3.98
C ARG A 170 -12.45 54.59 -5.35
N ILE A 171 -12.14 53.49 -6.03
CA ILE A 171 -11.67 53.46 -7.43
C ILE A 171 -12.82 52.94 -8.29
N VAL A 172 -13.17 53.62 -9.38
CA VAL A 172 -14.26 53.21 -10.29
C VAL A 172 -13.84 53.35 -11.74
N ASN A 173 -13.96 52.30 -12.55
CA ASN A 173 -13.65 52.30 -13.99
C ASN A 173 -12.24 52.85 -14.29
N SER A 174 -11.27 52.60 -13.42
CA SER A 174 -9.91 53.16 -13.48
C SER A 174 -8.86 52.11 -13.12
N ASN A 175 -7.71 52.18 -13.80
CA ASN A 175 -6.71 51.12 -13.85
C ASN A 175 -5.35 51.61 -13.34
N ASN A 176 -4.45 50.69 -13.01
CA ASN A 176 -3.05 50.97 -12.67
C ASN A 176 -2.83 51.94 -11.48
N ASN A 177 -3.84 52.16 -10.64
CA ASN A 177 -3.75 53.07 -9.50
C ASN A 177 -2.99 52.42 -8.34
N ARG A 178 -2.41 53.21 -7.44
CA ARG A 178 -1.70 52.72 -6.24
C ARG A 178 -2.16 53.43 -4.98
N ILE A 179 -2.44 52.68 -3.91
CA ILE A 179 -2.71 53.23 -2.57
C ILE A 179 -1.70 52.65 -1.58
N SER A 180 -0.87 53.46 -0.93
CA SER A 180 0.23 52.95 -0.08
C SER A 180 0.51 53.74 1.19
N GLY A 181 1.07 53.10 2.23
CA GLY A 181 1.47 53.74 3.49
C GLY A 181 0.38 54.53 4.23
N SER A 182 -0.89 54.29 3.94
CA SER A 182 -2.03 55.11 4.37
C SER A 182 -2.83 54.45 5.51
N HIS A 183 -3.47 55.25 6.37
CA HIS A 183 -4.32 54.76 7.47
C HIS A 183 -5.80 54.97 7.11
N ILE A 184 -6.61 53.91 7.10
CA ILE A 184 -7.97 53.96 6.54
C ILE A 184 -8.97 53.28 7.48
N GLY A 185 -9.95 54.04 7.96
CA GLY A 185 -10.89 53.62 9.01
C GLY A 185 -10.33 53.71 10.44
N ILE A 186 -9.08 54.16 10.57
CA ILE A 186 -8.35 54.27 11.83
C ILE A 186 -7.65 55.63 11.90
N ASN A 187 -7.47 56.16 13.10
CA ASN A 187 -6.84 57.46 13.30
C ASN A 187 -5.36 57.49 12.84
N ALA A 188 -4.79 58.69 12.70
CA ALA A 188 -3.40 58.86 12.26
C ALA A 188 -2.36 58.20 13.19
N SER A 189 -2.65 58.03 14.49
CA SER A 189 -1.79 57.26 15.40
C SER A 189 -1.90 55.75 15.22
N GLY A 190 -2.91 55.27 14.50
CA GLY A 190 -3.14 53.87 14.15
C GLY A 190 -3.56 52.99 15.34
N ASN A 191 -4.20 53.56 16.36
CA ASN A 191 -4.60 52.85 17.59
C ASN A 191 -6.09 52.98 17.93
N THR A 192 -6.86 53.81 17.21
CA THR A 192 -8.28 54.05 17.52
C THR A 192 -9.11 54.01 16.26
N ALA A 193 -10.11 53.13 16.22
CA ALA A 193 -11.09 53.05 15.15
C ALA A 193 -11.79 54.41 14.92
N ARG A 194 -11.97 54.74 13.64
CA ARG A 194 -12.57 55.96 13.11
C ARG A 194 -13.35 55.57 11.85
N PRO A 195 -14.52 54.93 12.01
CA PRO A 195 -15.05 54.06 10.95
C PRO A 195 -15.35 54.81 9.66
N ASN A 196 -14.96 54.22 8.54
CA ASN A 196 -15.72 54.37 7.30
C ASN A 196 -16.71 53.19 7.19
N ALA A 197 -17.69 53.22 6.29
CA ALA A 197 -18.47 52.02 5.99
C ALA A 197 -17.58 50.91 5.40
N HIS A 198 -16.78 51.24 4.38
CA HIS A 198 -15.72 50.37 3.86
C HIS A 198 -14.40 51.15 3.77
N GLY A 199 -13.27 50.47 3.93
CA GLY A 199 -11.96 51.12 3.86
C GLY A 199 -11.61 51.53 2.42
N ILE A 200 -11.27 50.55 1.59
CA ILE A 200 -10.98 50.73 0.16
C ILE A 200 -11.96 49.91 -0.67
N VAL A 201 -12.54 50.51 -1.71
CA VAL A 201 -13.34 49.78 -2.71
C VAL A 201 -12.80 50.02 -4.12
N ILE A 202 -12.67 48.95 -4.90
CA ILE A 202 -12.40 49.01 -6.35
C ILE A 202 -13.63 48.49 -7.08
N ASN A 203 -14.16 49.25 -8.05
CA ASN A 203 -15.27 48.84 -8.89
C ASN A 203 -14.85 48.85 -10.37
N ASN A 204 -14.82 47.69 -11.02
CA ASN A 204 -14.48 47.52 -12.44
C ASN A 204 -13.16 48.24 -12.81
N GLY A 205 -12.09 47.88 -12.11
CA GLY A 205 -10.75 48.45 -12.33
C GLY A 205 -9.70 47.35 -12.35
N ASN A 206 -8.72 47.47 -13.24
CA ASN A 206 -7.71 46.44 -13.49
C ASN A 206 -6.30 46.92 -13.12
N ASN A 207 -5.39 45.98 -12.79
CA ASN A 207 -3.98 46.26 -12.50
C ASN A 207 -3.75 47.28 -11.35
N ASN A 208 -4.73 47.49 -10.46
CA ASN A 208 -4.58 48.40 -9.32
C ASN A 208 -3.78 47.73 -8.19
N ILE A 209 -3.00 48.52 -7.45
CA ILE A 209 -2.11 48.06 -6.39
C ILE A 209 -2.56 48.65 -5.05
N ILE A 210 -3.03 47.79 -4.14
CA ILE A 210 -3.29 48.16 -2.75
C ILE A 210 -2.10 47.73 -1.90
N GLY A 211 -1.31 48.72 -1.49
CA GLY A 211 -0.05 48.59 -0.77
C GLY A 211 1.14 48.82 -1.69
N ASN A 212 2.13 47.93 -1.63
CA ASN A 212 3.42 48.14 -2.30
C ASN A 212 3.76 47.03 -3.28
N ARG A 213 3.95 47.39 -4.56
CA ARG A 213 4.61 46.53 -5.55
C ARG A 213 6.12 46.47 -5.24
N PRO A 214 6.78 45.30 -5.31
CA PRO A 214 8.21 45.17 -4.98
C PRO A 214 9.20 45.84 -5.95
N TRP A 215 8.74 46.45 -7.05
CA TRP A 215 9.61 47.04 -8.07
C TRP A 215 9.10 48.39 -8.60
N PRO A 216 9.98 49.40 -8.77
CA PRO A 216 11.37 49.43 -8.29
C PRO A 216 11.44 49.36 -6.76
N LEU A 217 12.45 48.64 -6.24
CA LEU A 217 12.64 48.47 -4.80
C LEU A 217 13.06 49.81 -4.18
N VAL A 218 12.10 50.50 -3.55
CA VAL A 218 12.38 51.70 -2.76
C VAL A 218 12.94 51.28 -1.41
N ILE A 219 14.14 51.74 -1.05
CA ILE A 219 14.75 51.51 0.27
C ILE A 219 14.79 52.85 1.03
N PRO A 220 14.27 52.91 2.27
CA PRO A 220 13.51 51.86 2.96
C PRO A 220 12.10 51.70 2.35
N ALA A 221 11.60 50.46 2.33
CA ALA A 221 10.27 50.17 1.77
C ALA A 221 9.17 50.97 2.50
N PRO A 222 8.15 51.52 1.79
CA PRO A 222 7.07 52.24 2.45
C PRO A 222 6.35 51.35 3.47
N LYS A 223 5.85 51.93 4.57
CA LYS A 223 5.06 51.15 5.54
C LYS A 223 3.81 50.56 4.85
N PRO A 224 3.26 49.45 5.38
CA PRO A 224 1.99 48.92 4.89
C PRO A 224 0.86 49.94 5.05
N ASN A 225 -0.21 49.81 4.26
CA ASN A 225 -1.46 50.47 4.63
C ASN A 225 -2.00 49.85 5.92
N LEU A 226 -2.59 50.65 6.79
CA LEU A 226 -3.28 50.20 8.00
C LEU A 226 -4.78 50.39 7.81
N ILE A 227 -5.51 49.30 7.57
CA ILE A 227 -6.91 49.31 7.10
C ILE A 227 -7.77 48.58 8.13
N SER A 228 -8.32 49.33 9.07
CA SER A 228 -8.81 48.81 10.34
C SER A 228 -10.00 49.64 10.83
N GLY A 229 -10.88 49.09 11.67
CA GLY A 229 -11.96 49.86 12.29
C GLY A 229 -13.11 50.31 11.38
N ASN A 230 -13.20 49.82 10.13
CA ASN A 230 -14.32 50.11 9.22
C ASN A 230 -15.55 49.27 9.60
N LEU A 231 -16.78 49.74 9.29
CA LEU A 231 -18.02 49.08 9.70
C LEU A 231 -18.32 47.78 8.93
N ASN A 232 -17.89 47.68 7.68
CA ASN A 232 -18.00 46.50 6.83
C ASN A 232 -16.59 45.96 6.52
N ASP A 233 -16.25 45.81 5.23
CA ASP A 233 -14.98 45.23 4.80
C ASP A 233 -13.83 46.25 4.80
N GLY A 234 -12.62 45.80 5.12
CA GLY A 234 -11.41 46.61 5.02
C GLY A 234 -11.08 46.96 3.57
N ILE A 235 -10.95 45.94 2.71
CA ILE A 235 -10.74 46.08 1.27
C ILE A 235 -11.79 45.24 0.52
N LEU A 236 -12.49 45.84 -0.45
CA LEU A 236 -13.49 45.17 -1.29
C LEU A 236 -13.22 45.43 -2.78
N LEU A 237 -13.11 44.38 -3.59
CA LEU A 237 -12.95 44.46 -5.04
C LEU A 237 -14.22 43.93 -5.72
N GLY A 238 -14.96 44.79 -6.39
CA GLY A 238 -16.18 44.46 -7.15
C GLY A 238 -15.95 44.55 -8.66
N LEU A 239 -15.76 43.42 -9.33
CA LEU A 239 -15.39 43.29 -10.76
C LEU A 239 -14.02 43.90 -11.14
N GLY A 240 -13.34 43.27 -12.11
CA GLY A 240 -12.03 43.67 -12.63
C GLY A 240 -10.98 42.56 -12.52
N SER A 241 -9.82 42.75 -13.16
CA SER A 241 -8.75 41.75 -13.27
C SER A 241 -7.37 42.25 -12.84
N ASP A 242 -6.45 41.32 -12.56
CA ASP A 242 -5.00 41.59 -12.38
C ASP A 242 -4.67 42.57 -11.23
N ASN A 243 -5.59 42.79 -10.30
CA ASN A 243 -5.36 43.66 -9.16
C ASN A 243 -4.40 42.98 -8.16
N TRP A 244 -3.64 43.78 -7.40
CA TRP A 244 -2.62 43.28 -6.48
C TRP A 244 -2.75 43.93 -5.11
N ILE A 245 -3.11 43.15 -4.10
CA ILE A 245 -3.23 43.58 -2.70
C ILE A 245 -2.04 43.00 -1.95
N ALA A 246 -1.00 43.78 -1.64
CA ALA A 246 0.22 43.27 -1.01
C ALA A 246 0.86 44.27 -0.04
N ASN A 247 1.47 43.77 1.05
CA ASN A 247 2.06 44.57 2.12
C ASN A 247 1.02 45.55 2.74
N ASN A 248 -0.04 44.98 3.32
CA ASN A 248 -1.07 45.70 4.11
C ASN A 248 -1.20 45.10 5.52
N HIS A 249 -1.71 45.87 6.47
CA HIS A 249 -2.13 45.44 7.81
C HIS A 249 -3.62 45.72 7.95
N VAL A 250 -4.42 44.68 8.16
CA VAL A 250 -5.88 44.76 8.03
C VAL A 250 -6.56 44.20 9.27
N GLY A 251 -7.30 45.06 9.98
CA GLY A 251 -7.94 44.72 11.27
C GLY A 251 -6.99 44.80 12.48
N LEU A 252 -5.85 45.48 12.34
CA LEU A 252 -4.78 45.60 13.35
C LEU A 252 -4.59 47.04 13.86
N ASN A 253 -3.89 47.19 14.98
CA ASN A 253 -3.26 48.44 15.39
C ASN A 253 -1.90 48.65 14.68
N LEU A 254 -1.31 49.85 14.81
CA LEU A 254 -0.06 50.23 14.14
C LEU A 254 1.14 49.35 14.52
N SER A 255 1.18 48.82 15.75
CA SER A 255 2.23 47.91 16.21
C SER A 255 2.01 46.47 15.78
N GLY A 256 0.83 46.12 15.23
CA GLY A 256 0.47 44.75 14.89
C GLY A 256 0.31 43.80 16.09
N THR A 257 0.33 44.33 17.31
CA THR A 257 0.29 43.52 18.55
C THR A 257 -1.12 43.28 19.08
N GLY A 258 -2.12 44.02 18.57
CA GLY A 258 -3.52 43.89 18.93
C GLY A 258 -4.46 44.24 17.77
N VAL A 259 -5.71 43.80 17.88
CA VAL A 259 -6.72 43.95 16.82
C VAL A 259 -7.51 45.26 16.94
N VAL A 260 -7.83 45.86 15.80
CA VAL A 260 -8.77 46.97 15.63
C VAL A 260 -9.70 46.57 14.48
N PRO A 261 -10.72 45.73 14.77
CA PRO A 261 -11.37 44.92 13.75
C PRO A 261 -12.15 45.75 12.73
N ASN A 262 -12.19 45.30 11.47
CA ASN A 262 -13.26 45.70 10.55
C ASN A 262 -14.51 44.84 10.83
N GLY A 263 -15.70 45.42 10.65
CA GLY A 263 -16.96 44.80 11.06
C GLY A 263 -17.46 43.65 10.18
N ARG A 264 -16.85 43.44 9.01
CA ARG A 264 -17.03 42.23 8.17
C ARG A 264 -15.68 41.57 7.86
N ASN A 265 -15.28 41.49 6.59
CA ASN A 265 -14.08 40.79 6.17
C ASN A 265 -12.86 41.74 6.19
N GLY A 266 -11.66 41.18 6.35
CA GLY A 266 -10.44 41.96 6.10
C GLY A 266 -10.33 42.33 4.62
N ILE A 267 -10.35 41.32 3.75
CA ILE A 267 -10.26 41.45 2.29
C ILE A 267 -11.40 40.64 1.66
N SER A 268 -12.13 41.25 0.72
CA SER A 268 -13.25 40.61 0.01
C SER A 268 -13.11 40.82 -1.50
N LEU A 269 -13.12 39.73 -2.27
CA LEU A 269 -13.20 39.75 -3.73
C LEU A 269 -14.63 39.34 -4.15
N PHE A 270 -15.29 40.18 -4.95
CA PHE A 270 -16.66 39.97 -5.41
C PHE A 270 -16.74 40.12 -6.94
N GLY A 271 -16.67 39.01 -7.66
CA GLY A 271 -16.60 38.98 -9.13
C GLY A 271 -15.28 39.48 -9.73
N ALA A 272 -14.23 39.65 -8.92
CA ALA A 272 -12.88 39.91 -9.42
C ALA A 272 -12.24 38.59 -9.93
N THR A 273 -11.37 38.72 -10.92
CA THR A 273 -10.63 37.60 -11.56
C THR A 273 -9.13 37.89 -11.53
N ALA A 274 -8.27 36.85 -11.67
CA ALA A 274 -6.82 36.99 -11.78
C ALA A 274 -6.13 37.87 -10.69
N THR A 275 -6.79 38.09 -9.55
CA THR A 275 -6.36 39.05 -8.52
C THR A 275 -5.42 38.37 -7.53
N ARG A 276 -4.33 39.05 -7.18
CA ARG A 276 -3.29 38.55 -6.28
C ARG A 276 -3.42 39.18 -4.90
N VAL A 277 -3.67 38.37 -3.89
CA VAL A 277 -3.69 38.74 -2.48
C VAL A 277 -2.40 38.21 -1.84
N GLY A 278 -1.49 39.14 -1.54
CA GLY A 278 -0.14 38.95 -1.02
C GLY A 278 0.93 39.11 -2.11
N GLY A 279 2.20 39.28 -1.72
CA GLY A 279 3.26 39.74 -2.63
C GLY A 279 4.50 38.85 -2.67
N HIS A 280 4.90 38.42 -3.88
CA HIS A 280 6.16 37.73 -4.13
C HIS A 280 6.88 38.29 -5.36
N VAL A 281 8.22 38.39 -5.33
CA VAL A 281 9.08 38.51 -6.52
C VAL A 281 10.36 37.69 -6.35
N ASN A 282 10.73 36.95 -7.40
CA ASN A 282 12.09 36.41 -7.56
C ASN A 282 12.86 37.30 -8.55
N PHE A 283 13.67 38.23 -8.04
CA PHE A 283 14.60 38.99 -8.88
C PHE A 283 15.93 39.22 -8.15
N SER A 284 17.03 38.95 -8.85
CA SER A 284 18.42 39.20 -8.38
C SER A 284 18.74 38.70 -6.95
N GLY A 285 18.13 37.60 -6.49
CA GLY A 285 18.36 37.02 -5.16
C GLY A 285 17.79 37.79 -3.98
N LEU A 286 16.92 38.78 -4.20
CA LEU A 286 16.23 39.53 -3.15
C LEU A 286 14.81 38.99 -2.94
N ASN A 287 14.65 38.07 -1.98
CA ASN A 287 13.37 37.47 -1.63
C ASN A 287 12.50 38.43 -0.79
N TYR A 288 11.88 39.42 -1.43
CA TYR A 288 10.88 40.26 -0.75
C TYR A 288 9.49 39.62 -0.82
N LYS A 289 9.09 38.97 0.28
CA LYS A 289 7.72 38.51 0.53
C LYS A 289 6.91 39.67 1.14
N GLY A 290 6.11 40.35 0.32
CA GLY A 290 5.27 41.48 0.68
C GLY A 290 3.99 41.06 1.39
N TYR A 291 4.12 40.48 2.59
CA TYR A 291 3.00 39.88 3.31
C TYR A 291 1.86 40.86 3.61
N ASN A 292 0.62 40.50 3.29
CA ASN A 292 -0.50 41.08 4.05
C ASN A 292 -0.57 40.40 5.41
N VAL A 293 -0.93 41.17 6.44
CA VAL A 293 -1.26 40.66 7.76
C VAL A 293 -2.72 40.99 8.03
N VAL A 294 -3.56 39.96 8.22
CA VAL A 294 -5.01 40.08 8.30
C VAL A 294 -5.51 39.34 9.54
N ALA A 295 -6.04 40.07 10.53
CA ALA A 295 -6.50 39.50 11.79
C ALA A 295 -7.63 40.34 12.41
N GLY A 296 -8.38 39.76 13.34
CA GLY A 296 -9.41 40.45 14.14
C GLY A 296 -10.74 40.69 13.44
N ASN A 297 -10.80 40.70 12.11
CA ASN A 297 -11.99 41.06 11.34
C ASN A 297 -13.18 40.13 11.67
N LEU A 298 -14.37 40.71 11.88
CA LEU A 298 -15.46 40.04 12.60
C LEU A 298 -16.19 38.94 11.80
N GLN A 299 -16.22 39.03 10.46
CA GLN A 299 -16.88 38.02 9.62
C GLN A 299 -15.90 36.99 9.03
N GLY A 300 -14.63 37.36 8.84
CA GLY A 300 -13.62 36.51 8.22
C GLY A 300 -12.39 37.30 7.82
N GLN A 301 -11.26 36.64 7.54
CA GLN A 301 -10.04 37.37 7.20
C GLN A 301 -9.97 37.66 5.69
N ILE A 302 -10.09 36.64 4.84
CA ILE A 302 -10.14 36.77 3.38
C ILE A 302 -11.36 36.00 2.84
N ARG A 303 -12.17 36.66 2.01
CA ARG A 303 -13.29 36.03 1.28
C ARG A 303 -13.08 36.22 -0.22
N ILE A 304 -13.20 35.14 -0.99
CA ILE A 304 -13.22 35.17 -2.45
C ILE A 304 -14.57 34.64 -2.93
N GLN A 305 -15.31 35.50 -3.62
CA GLN A 305 -16.56 35.19 -4.29
C GLN A 305 -16.46 35.71 -5.73
N GLY A 306 -15.73 35.01 -6.59
CA GLY A 306 -15.39 35.47 -7.94
C GLY A 306 -14.90 34.32 -8.81
N ASN A 307 -14.79 34.59 -10.11
CA ASN A 307 -14.57 33.54 -11.11
C ASN A 307 -13.10 33.49 -11.52
N ASP A 308 -12.46 32.34 -11.29
CA ASP A 308 -11.17 31.91 -11.85
C ASP A 308 -9.91 32.76 -11.54
N GLN A 309 -8.80 32.05 -11.34
CA GLN A 309 -7.41 32.52 -11.26
C GLN A 309 -7.07 33.55 -10.18
N ASN A 310 -7.92 33.84 -9.18
CA ASN A 310 -7.46 34.63 -8.04
C ASN A 310 -6.51 33.79 -7.18
N GLN A 311 -5.47 34.45 -6.67
CA GLN A 311 -4.37 33.83 -5.94
C GLN A 311 -4.23 34.46 -4.56
N VAL A 312 -4.29 33.66 -3.50
CA VAL A 312 -3.97 34.08 -2.12
C VAL A 312 -2.65 33.42 -1.74
N ALA A 313 -1.54 34.14 -1.74
CA ALA A 313 -0.21 33.60 -1.38
C ALA A 313 0.66 34.69 -0.75
N CYS A 314 1.58 34.34 0.16
CA CYS A 314 2.29 35.29 1.01
C CYS A 314 1.36 36.11 1.92
N ASN A 315 0.49 35.46 2.70
CA ASN A 315 -0.32 36.15 3.71
C ASN A 315 -0.08 35.58 5.11
N ARG A 316 -0.25 36.43 6.12
CA ARG A 316 -0.22 36.09 7.54
C ARG A 316 -1.60 36.34 8.10
N ILE A 317 -2.31 35.29 8.47
CA ILE A 317 -3.75 35.31 8.74
C ILE A 317 -3.98 34.82 10.16
N GLY A 318 -4.66 35.62 10.99
CA GLY A 318 -4.85 35.32 12.41
C GLY A 318 -3.54 35.35 13.23
N THR A 319 -2.45 35.90 12.70
CA THR A 319 -1.19 36.13 13.42
C THR A 319 -0.87 37.61 13.51
N ARG A 320 0.08 37.96 14.38
CA ARG A 320 0.78 39.24 14.29
C ARG A 320 1.56 39.36 12.95
N PRO A 321 2.06 40.56 12.59
CA PRO A 321 3.37 40.70 11.94
C PRO A 321 4.44 40.00 12.78
N ASP A 322 5.72 40.00 12.37
CA ASP A 322 6.84 39.36 13.11
C ASP A 322 6.78 37.83 13.42
N LEU A 323 5.59 37.20 13.47
CA LEU A 323 5.34 35.81 13.85
C LEU A 323 5.68 35.49 15.34
N SER A 324 5.41 36.42 16.27
CA SER A 324 5.55 36.14 17.72
C SER A 324 4.30 35.58 18.42
N ALA A 325 3.10 35.77 17.87
CA ALA A 325 1.85 35.27 18.46
C ALA A 325 0.70 35.20 17.46
N THR A 326 -0.33 34.43 17.83
CA THR A 326 -1.65 34.44 17.19
C THR A 326 -2.48 35.64 17.68
N LEU A 327 -3.53 35.97 16.93
CA LEU A 327 -4.50 37.02 17.22
C LEU A 327 -5.92 36.49 16.90
N PRO A 328 -6.98 37.05 17.53
CA PRO A 328 -8.35 36.58 17.30
C PRO A 328 -8.75 36.58 15.82
N ALA A 329 -9.38 35.50 15.37
CA ALA A 329 -9.92 35.32 14.03
C ALA A 329 -11.21 34.47 14.12
N PRO A 330 -12.38 35.11 14.35
CA PRO A 330 -13.55 34.46 14.95
C PRO A 330 -14.43 33.63 14.02
N LEU A 331 -14.12 33.56 12.72
CA LEU A 331 -14.83 32.76 11.72
C LEU A 331 -13.84 32.00 10.82
N PHE A 332 -13.69 32.38 9.56
CA PHE A 332 -12.76 31.73 8.62
C PHE A 332 -11.51 32.57 8.34
N GLY A 333 -10.39 31.88 8.12
CA GLY A 333 -9.16 32.47 7.59
C GLY A 333 -9.32 32.83 6.12
N ILE A 334 -9.59 31.83 5.28
CA ILE A 334 -9.88 32.01 3.85
C ILE A 334 -11.17 31.26 3.51
N LEU A 335 -12.13 31.94 2.88
CA LEU A 335 -13.36 31.33 2.33
C LEU A 335 -13.43 31.50 0.82
N LEU A 336 -13.53 30.39 0.09
CA LEU A 336 -13.63 30.32 -1.37
C LEU A 336 -15.07 29.96 -1.78
N ILE A 337 -15.68 30.81 -2.60
CA ILE A 337 -17.03 30.65 -3.16
C ILE A 337 -16.94 31.00 -4.65
N GLY A 338 -16.30 30.13 -5.42
CA GLY A 338 -16.08 30.29 -6.85
C GLY A 338 -14.93 29.44 -7.34
N ASP A 339 -15.01 28.99 -8.59
CA ASP A 339 -14.12 27.95 -9.12
C ASP A 339 -12.75 28.48 -9.55
N GLY A 340 -11.73 27.60 -9.58
CA GLY A 340 -10.43 27.91 -10.20
C GLY A 340 -9.50 28.81 -9.38
N GLN A 341 -9.69 28.90 -8.06
CA GLN A 341 -8.86 29.73 -7.18
C GLN A 341 -7.60 28.98 -6.73
N ARG A 342 -6.52 29.72 -6.42
CA ARG A 342 -5.29 29.15 -5.85
C ARG A 342 -4.94 29.76 -4.49
N VAL A 343 -4.79 28.93 -3.46
CA VAL A 343 -4.33 29.33 -2.13
C VAL A 343 -2.94 28.76 -1.89
N GLY A 344 -1.93 29.62 -1.90
CA GLY A 344 -0.52 29.32 -1.73
C GLY A 344 0.23 28.97 -3.04
N THR A 345 1.55 28.89 -2.96
CA THR A 345 2.45 28.65 -4.11
C THR A 345 3.74 27.97 -3.65
N GLU A 346 4.41 27.22 -4.54
CA GLU A 346 5.73 26.58 -4.26
C GLU A 346 6.78 27.56 -3.70
N ILE A 347 6.73 28.83 -4.10
CA ILE A 347 7.71 29.88 -3.71
C ILE A 347 7.24 30.75 -2.53
N CYS A 348 5.96 30.65 -2.15
CA CYS A 348 5.39 31.47 -1.09
C CYS A 348 4.12 30.90 -0.48
N GLU A 349 4.26 30.57 0.80
CA GLU A 349 3.26 30.07 1.72
C GLU A 349 2.28 31.15 2.21
N ASN A 350 1.08 30.74 2.63
CA ASN A 350 0.32 31.47 3.64
C ASN A 350 0.58 30.83 5.01
N VAL A 351 0.64 31.67 6.05
CA VAL A 351 0.64 31.23 7.45
C VAL A 351 -0.70 31.62 8.06
N ILE A 352 -1.49 30.64 8.47
CA ILE A 352 -2.87 30.77 8.89
C ILE A 352 -3.01 30.15 10.29
N ALA A 353 -3.15 31.00 11.32
CA ALA A 353 -3.51 30.52 12.65
C ALA A 353 -4.92 29.87 12.62
N ALA A 354 -5.22 28.97 13.56
CA ALA A 354 -6.54 28.36 13.61
C ALA A 354 -7.65 29.40 13.76
N THR A 355 -8.70 29.25 12.96
CA THR A 355 -9.92 30.06 12.98
C THR A 355 -11.13 29.12 13.08
N ALA A 356 -12.20 29.53 13.76
CA ALA A 356 -13.35 28.67 14.05
C ALA A 356 -14.56 29.01 13.18
N PRO A 357 -15.05 28.13 12.28
CA PRO A 357 -14.82 26.69 12.27
C PRO A 357 -13.57 26.26 11.49
N SER A 358 -13.26 26.91 10.35
CA SER A 358 -12.33 26.38 9.36
C SER A 358 -11.26 27.41 8.96
N ALA A 359 -9.98 27.02 8.97
CA ALA A 359 -8.90 27.93 8.57
C ALA A 359 -8.90 28.22 7.05
N ILE A 360 -9.17 27.21 6.22
CA ILE A 360 -9.59 27.38 4.83
C ILE A 360 -10.91 26.62 4.61
N GLN A 361 -11.90 27.29 4.01
CA GLN A 361 -13.17 26.69 3.61
C GLN A 361 -13.41 26.87 2.11
N VAL A 362 -13.85 25.80 1.44
CA VAL A 362 -14.19 25.75 0.02
C VAL A 362 -15.66 25.39 -0.14
N GLY A 363 -16.43 26.27 -0.75
CA GLY A 363 -17.88 26.16 -0.83
C GLY A 363 -18.57 26.42 0.51
N VAL A 364 -19.91 26.42 0.49
CA VAL A 364 -20.76 26.58 1.68
C VAL A 364 -21.88 25.55 1.62
N MET A 365 -22.08 24.83 2.73
CA MET A 365 -23.22 23.97 2.98
C MET A 365 -23.94 24.48 4.24
N GLN A 366 -25.07 25.15 4.05
CA GLN A 366 -25.97 25.60 5.12
C GLN A 366 -27.41 25.27 4.72
N PRO A 367 -28.34 25.05 5.68
CA PRO A 367 -29.71 24.58 5.39
C PRO A 367 -30.53 25.46 4.42
N ASP A 368 -30.14 26.72 4.27
CA ASP A 368 -30.75 27.75 3.42
C ASP A 368 -29.80 28.30 2.34
N LEU A 369 -28.54 27.85 2.30
CA LEU A 369 -27.53 28.30 1.33
C LEU A 369 -26.50 27.21 1.02
N GLU A 370 -26.64 26.63 -0.17
CA GLU A 370 -25.68 25.72 -0.78
C GLU A 370 -24.96 26.42 -1.94
N VAL A 371 -23.62 26.47 -1.89
CA VAL A 371 -22.79 26.97 -2.98
C VAL A 371 -21.55 26.11 -3.13
N ALA A 372 -21.53 25.30 -4.18
CA ALA A 372 -20.36 24.51 -4.59
C ALA A 372 -19.21 25.42 -5.06
N SER A 373 -17.97 24.98 -4.83
CA SER A 373 -16.76 25.67 -5.29
C SER A 373 -15.73 24.62 -5.74
N SER A 374 -15.45 24.56 -7.04
CA SER A 374 -14.76 23.44 -7.72
C SER A 374 -13.42 23.85 -8.32
N ASN A 375 -12.56 22.87 -8.66
CA ASN A 375 -11.27 23.11 -9.33
C ASN A 375 -10.31 24.06 -8.58
N ASN A 376 -10.41 24.16 -7.25
CA ASN A 376 -9.55 25.01 -6.43
C ASN A 376 -8.29 24.26 -5.99
N LEU A 377 -7.15 24.95 -5.98
CA LEU A 377 -5.86 24.40 -5.55
C LEU A 377 -5.39 25.06 -4.25
N ILE A 378 -5.32 24.29 -3.18
CA ILE A 378 -4.79 24.71 -1.88
C ILE A 378 -3.41 24.05 -1.72
N VAL A 379 -2.34 24.80 -1.93
CA VAL A 379 -0.97 24.27 -2.02
C VAL A 379 0.05 25.04 -1.19
N ASN A 380 0.91 24.32 -0.45
CA ASN A 380 2.04 24.87 0.31
C ASN A 380 1.61 25.97 1.31
N ASN A 381 0.75 25.64 2.27
CA ASN A 381 0.31 26.53 3.35
C ASN A 381 0.65 25.95 4.73
N HIS A 382 0.91 26.81 5.70
CA HIS A 382 0.97 26.46 7.12
C HIS A 382 -0.34 26.85 7.80
N ILE A 383 -1.07 25.87 8.33
CA ILE A 383 -2.47 25.98 8.76
C ILE A 383 -2.60 25.45 10.19
N GLY A 384 -3.24 26.20 11.08
CA GLY A 384 -3.50 25.80 12.47
C GLY A 384 -2.27 25.80 13.39
N GLN A 385 -1.06 25.84 12.82
CA GLN A 385 0.19 25.90 13.58
C GLN A 385 0.41 27.28 14.22
N SER A 386 1.27 27.28 15.24
CA SER A 386 1.85 28.49 15.81
C SER A 386 2.66 29.24 14.75
N PRO A 387 2.95 30.53 14.94
CA PRO A 387 3.63 31.32 13.92
C PRO A 387 5.07 30.86 13.59
N SER A 388 5.71 30.05 14.45
CA SER A 388 7.00 29.39 14.19
C SER A 388 6.87 28.01 13.51
N GLY A 389 5.65 27.47 13.38
CA GLY A 389 5.39 26.13 12.86
C GLY A 389 5.56 25.00 13.88
N THR A 390 5.90 25.30 15.14
CA THR A 390 6.42 24.32 16.14
C THR A 390 5.52 24.09 17.37
N ALA A 391 4.24 24.44 17.26
CA ALA A 391 3.21 24.23 18.28
C ALA A 391 1.84 24.44 17.62
N LEU A 392 0.72 24.17 18.30
CA LEU A 392 -0.60 24.51 17.77
C LEU A 392 -1.08 25.91 18.17
N ALA A 393 -1.71 26.61 17.23
CA ALA A 393 -2.63 27.69 17.51
C ALA A 393 -3.99 27.06 17.83
N GLY A 394 -4.37 26.99 19.11
CA GLY A 394 -5.64 26.34 19.48
C GLY A 394 -6.89 27.06 18.94
N GLY A 395 -7.95 26.30 18.66
CA GLY A 395 -9.33 26.84 18.59
C GLY A 395 -10.11 26.71 17.28
N GLY A 396 -9.65 25.97 16.26
CA GLY A 396 -10.40 25.74 15.01
C GLY A 396 -10.78 24.26 14.81
N GLU A 397 -11.99 24.02 14.29
CA GLU A 397 -12.53 22.67 14.02
C GLU A 397 -11.79 22.03 12.84
N PHE A 398 -11.69 22.74 11.70
CA PHE A 398 -11.11 22.22 10.46
C PHE A 398 -9.85 22.99 10.02
N GLY A 399 -8.84 22.28 9.54
CA GLY A 399 -7.69 22.89 8.87
C GLY A 399 -8.07 23.34 7.47
N VAL A 400 -8.43 22.38 6.62
CA VAL A 400 -9.07 22.63 5.33
C VAL A 400 -10.41 21.90 5.28
N GLN A 401 -11.47 22.60 4.91
CA GLN A 401 -12.80 22.02 4.70
C GLN A 401 -13.25 22.29 3.26
N ILE A 402 -13.40 21.23 2.46
CA ILE A 402 -14.25 21.27 1.26
C ILE A 402 -15.65 20.96 1.77
N ALA A 403 -16.53 21.97 1.79
CA ALA A 403 -17.92 21.79 2.19
C ALA A 403 -18.78 21.29 1.03
N ASN A 404 -18.52 21.77 -0.19
CA ASN A 404 -19.15 21.34 -1.44
C ASN A 404 -18.33 21.86 -2.64
N GLY A 405 -18.29 21.10 -3.73
CA GLY A 405 -17.59 21.40 -4.98
C GLY A 405 -16.54 20.36 -5.35
N ASN A 406 -16.45 20.05 -6.64
CA ASN A 406 -15.73 18.88 -7.15
C ASN A 406 -14.31 19.23 -7.60
N ALA A 407 -13.46 18.22 -7.75
CA ALA A 407 -12.13 18.36 -8.35
C ALA A 407 -11.22 19.42 -7.69
N ASN A 408 -11.39 19.66 -6.38
CA ASN A 408 -10.47 20.48 -5.61
C ASN A 408 -9.25 19.65 -5.18
N ALA A 409 -8.08 20.28 -5.15
CA ALA A 409 -6.81 19.65 -4.77
C ALA A 409 -6.19 20.34 -3.55
N ILE A 410 -5.79 19.54 -2.57
CA ILE A 410 -5.14 19.96 -1.33
C ILE A 410 -3.75 19.30 -1.31
N MET A 411 -2.70 20.10 -1.49
CA MET A 411 -1.34 19.63 -1.79
C MET A 411 -0.28 20.24 -0.88
N ASP A 412 0.68 19.47 -0.40
CA ASP A 412 1.91 19.99 0.24
C ASP A 412 1.67 20.94 1.44
N ASN A 413 0.53 20.85 2.12
CA ASN A 413 0.20 21.74 3.24
C ASN A 413 0.65 21.15 4.58
N PHE A 414 1.12 22.00 5.49
CA PHE A 414 1.32 21.68 6.90
C PHE A 414 0.07 22.08 7.70
N ILE A 415 -0.59 21.13 8.35
CA ILE A 415 -1.92 21.28 8.95
C ILE A 415 -1.93 20.76 10.40
N GLY A 416 -2.11 21.67 11.35
CA GLY A 416 -2.19 21.38 12.79
C GLY A 416 -3.36 22.10 13.48
N ASN A 417 -4.59 21.82 13.12
CA ASN A 417 -5.78 22.23 13.89
C ASN A 417 -6.17 21.13 14.91
N VAL A 418 -7.18 21.38 15.75
CA VAL A 418 -7.42 20.55 16.95
C VAL A 418 -8.48 19.44 16.79
N GLN A 419 -9.26 19.42 15.69
CA GLN A 419 -10.28 18.40 15.44
C GLN A 419 -10.04 17.64 14.13
N THR A 420 -10.37 18.17 12.95
CA THR A 420 -10.19 17.45 11.68
C THR A 420 -9.22 18.16 10.73
N GLY A 421 -8.10 17.54 10.39
CA GLY A 421 -7.06 18.13 9.52
C GLY A 421 -7.60 18.60 8.17
N VAL A 422 -8.10 17.65 7.39
CA VAL A 422 -8.83 17.91 6.14
C VAL A 422 -10.18 17.21 6.19
N GLN A 423 -11.25 17.94 5.85
CA GLN A 423 -12.60 17.42 5.66
C GLN A 423 -13.03 17.60 4.20
N ILE A 424 -13.53 16.53 3.59
CA ILE A 424 -14.13 16.53 2.25
C ILE A 424 -15.60 16.14 2.38
N GLY A 425 -16.48 17.13 2.27
CA GLY A 425 -17.95 17.04 2.40
C GLY A 425 -18.68 17.22 1.06
N PHE A 426 -19.80 16.49 0.94
CA PHE A 426 -20.70 16.34 -0.22
C PHE A 426 -20.18 16.85 -1.58
N SER A 427 -19.12 16.22 -2.09
CA SER A 427 -18.46 16.52 -3.37
C SER A 427 -17.49 15.42 -3.87
N ASN A 428 -17.47 15.22 -5.18
CA ASN A 428 -16.78 14.10 -5.86
C ASN A 428 -15.43 14.50 -6.48
N ASN A 429 -14.56 13.51 -6.72
CA ASN A 429 -13.28 13.65 -7.43
C ASN A 429 -12.28 14.63 -6.78
N ASN A 430 -12.38 14.88 -5.47
CA ASN A 430 -11.43 15.73 -4.74
C ASN A 430 -10.15 14.97 -4.40
N ALA A 431 -9.04 15.69 -4.23
CA ALA A 431 -7.72 15.10 -3.95
C ALA A 431 -7.02 15.77 -2.77
N ALA A 432 -6.38 14.96 -1.90
CA ALA A 432 -5.52 15.41 -0.82
C ALA A 432 -4.24 14.55 -0.81
N PHE A 433 -3.09 15.10 -1.21
CA PHE A 433 -1.81 14.38 -1.31
C PHE A 433 -0.60 15.27 -0.94
N GLY A 434 0.51 14.69 -0.49
CA GLY A 434 1.69 15.46 -0.04
C GLY A 434 1.54 16.23 1.28
N ASN A 435 0.38 16.16 1.94
CA ASN A 435 0.10 16.99 3.13
C ASN A 435 0.67 16.39 4.41
N HIS A 436 1.07 17.27 5.31
CA HIS A 436 1.59 16.96 6.64
C HIS A 436 0.52 17.34 7.67
N VAL A 437 -0.15 16.35 8.26
CA VAL A 437 -1.40 16.54 9.02
C VAL A 437 -1.26 16.01 10.45
N GLY A 438 -1.62 16.81 11.45
CA GLY A 438 -1.40 16.45 12.86
C GLY A 438 0.09 16.41 13.26
N VAL A 439 0.95 17.03 12.46
CA VAL A 439 2.38 17.18 12.72
C VAL A 439 2.82 18.64 12.54
N ASP A 440 3.89 19.01 13.22
CA ASP A 440 4.51 20.33 13.14
C ASP A 440 5.58 20.40 12.02
N VAL A 441 6.22 21.55 11.79
CA VAL A 441 7.26 21.68 10.73
C VAL A 441 8.57 20.93 11.02
N SER A 442 8.74 20.42 12.25
CA SER A 442 9.80 19.49 12.65
C SER A 442 9.34 18.03 12.65
N LEU A 443 8.12 17.76 12.18
CA LEU A 443 7.44 16.46 12.17
C LEU A 443 7.08 15.94 13.57
N SER A 444 7.10 16.82 14.58
CA SER A 444 6.65 16.48 15.93
C SER A 444 5.12 16.32 15.96
N PRO A 445 4.58 15.30 16.66
CA PRO A 445 3.15 14.98 16.64
C PRO A 445 2.32 15.96 17.47
N HIS A 446 1.10 16.22 17.01
CA HIS A 446 0.14 17.11 17.66
C HIS A 446 -1.28 16.53 17.66
N PRO A 447 -2.00 16.57 18.79
CA PRO A 447 -3.27 15.85 18.94
C PRO A 447 -4.38 16.46 18.10
N VAL A 448 -4.91 15.65 17.19
CA VAL A 448 -6.13 15.91 16.41
C VAL A 448 -7.17 14.83 16.68
N THR A 449 -8.42 15.03 16.26
CA THR A 449 -9.45 13.99 16.30
C THR A 449 -9.37 13.11 15.05
N THR A 450 -9.30 13.73 13.87
CA THR A 450 -9.16 13.02 12.59
C THR A 450 -8.12 13.69 11.71
N GLY A 451 -7.28 12.92 11.02
CA GLY A 451 -6.31 13.48 10.07
C GLY A 451 -7.00 13.95 8.80
N LEU A 452 -7.42 13.01 7.96
CA LEU A 452 -8.14 13.22 6.70
C LEU A 452 -9.49 12.51 6.77
N ARG A 453 -10.58 13.18 6.39
CA ARG A 453 -11.94 12.63 6.45
C ARG A 453 -12.71 12.93 5.17
N SER A 454 -13.35 11.90 4.62
CA SER A 454 -14.22 11.99 3.43
C SER A 454 -15.62 11.49 3.79
N GLU A 455 -16.67 12.24 3.46
CA GLU A 455 -18.06 11.96 3.89
C GLU A 455 -19.04 11.89 2.71
N GLY A 456 -19.43 10.67 2.31
CA GLY A 456 -20.46 10.45 1.29
C GLY A 456 -20.05 10.86 -0.14
N GLN A 457 -18.79 10.62 -0.51
CA GLN A 457 -18.23 11.00 -1.82
C GLN A 457 -17.89 9.80 -2.69
N ASP A 458 -17.84 10.05 -3.99
CA ASP A 458 -17.27 9.12 -4.97
C ASP A 458 -15.95 9.67 -5.57
N GLY A 459 -14.98 8.80 -5.80
CA GLY A 459 -13.74 9.13 -6.51
C GLY A 459 -12.74 10.02 -5.75
N THR A 460 -12.76 10.03 -4.41
CA THR A 460 -11.82 10.86 -3.63
C THR A 460 -10.42 10.24 -3.60
N PHE A 461 -9.38 11.02 -3.88
CA PHE A 461 -7.99 10.59 -3.80
C PHE A 461 -7.32 11.10 -2.52
N ILE A 462 -6.87 10.18 -1.67
CA ILE A 462 -6.08 10.45 -0.48
C ILE A 462 -4.70 9.83 -0.68
N GLY A 463 -3.74 10.69 -0.99
CA GLY A 463 -2.39 10.33 -1.43
C GLY A 463 -2.31 10.04 -2.93
N ALA A 464 -1.12 9.70 -3.44
CA ALA A 464 -0.89 9.44 -4.86
C ALA A 464 0.29 8.46 -5.10
N PRO A 465 0.35 7.75 -6.25
CA PRO A 465 1.30 6.66 -6.50
C PRO A 465 2.66 7.18 -7.01
N PHE A 466 3.23 8.13 -6.29
CA PHE A 466 4.57 8.71 -6.47
C PHE A 466 5.05 9.31 -5.14
N ASP A 467 6.35 9.49 -4.95
CA ASP A 467 6.96 9.76 -3.65
C ASP A 467 6.46 11.07 -3.00
N GLU A 468 6.33 12.14 -3.78
CA GLU A 468 5.77 13.43 -3.34
C GLU A 468 4.24 13.37 -3.09
N GLY A 469 3.57 12.29 -3.49
CA GLY A 469 2.14 12.06 -3.30
C GLY A 469 1.76 11.68 -1.86
N LYS A 470 2.73 11.36 -1.02
CA LYS A 470 2.52 10.84 0.33
C LYS A 470 1.98 11.88 1.30
N ASN A 471 0.80 11.64 1.89
CA ASN A 471 0.43 12.38 3.11
C ASN A 471 1.15 11.76 4.32
N ILE A 472 1.66 12.59 5.22
CA ILE A 472 2.23 12.21 6.52
C ILE A 472 1.24 12.64 7.60
N ILE A 473 0.75 11.68 8.39
CA ILE A 473 -0.36 11.90 9.32
C ILE A 473 0.08 11.43 10.72
N GLY A 474 -0.05 12.30 11.74
CA GLY A 474 0.36 12.01 13.13
C GLY A 474 -0.72 12.31 14.17
N ASN A 475 -0.74 11.53 15.26
CA ASN A 475 -1.45 11.79 16.53
C ASN A 475 -2.93 12.21 16.41
N PHE A 476 -3.79 11.23 16.08
CA PHE A 476 -5.22 11.38 15.82
C PHE A 476 -6.07 10.50 16.78
N GLN A 477 -7.39 10.43 16.59
CA GLN A 477 -8.18 9.24 16.96
C GLN A 477 -8.37 8.29 15.77
N THR A 478 -8.51 8.85 14.55
CA THR A 478 -8.52 8.10 13.27
C THR A 478 -7.72 8.86 12.22
N ALA A 479 -6.77 8.23 11.53
CA ALA A 479 -5.88 8.96 10.62
C ALA A 479 -6.59 9.34 9.33
N ILE A 480 -7.22 8.36 8.71
CA ILE A 480 -7.97 8.48 7.46
C ILE A 480 -9.33 7.82 7.69
N ASP A 481 -10.39 8.53 7.36
CA ASP A 481 -11.76 8.13 7.70
C ASP A 481 -12.69 8.33 6.49
N LEU A 482 -12.98 7.24 5.78
CA LEU A 482 -13.92 7.20 4.65
C LEU A 482 -15.31 6.84 5.17
N VAL A 483 -16.13 7.84 5.45
CA VAL A 483 -17.48 7.66 6.02
C VAL A 483 -18.52 7.70 4.91
N PHE A 484 -19.05 6.52 4.55
CA PHE A 484 -19.97 6.33 3.42
C PHE A 484 -19.43 6.82 2.06
N ALA A 485 -18.13 7.08 1.96
CA ALA A 485 -17.47 7.38 0.70
C ALA A 485 -17.21 6.06 -0.06
N SER A 486 -17.45 6.07 -1.37
CA SER A 486 -17.26 4.94 -2.26
C SER A 486 -16.30 5.29 -3.39
N ASP A 487 -15.90 4.32 -4.22
CA ASP A 487 -15.01 4.50 -5.38
C ASP A 487 -13.72 5.32 -5.06
N SER A 488 -13.28 5.35 -3.80
CA SER A 488 -12.24 6.27 -3.33
C SER A 488 -10.91 5.55 -3.11
N TYR A 489 -9.82 6.29 -3.29
CA TYR A 489 -8.46 5.78 -3.33
C TYR A 489 -7.68 6.32 -2.13
N VAL A 490 -7.19 5.44 -1.25
CA VAL A 490 -6.33 5.79 -0.12
C VAL A 490 -4.99 5.11 -0.35
N ILE A 491 -4.02 5.81 -0.93
CA ILE A 491 -2.79 5.23 -1.48
C ILE A 491 -1.54 5.98 -1.03
N ASN A 492 -0.44 5.26 -0.76
CA ASN A 492 0.86 5.83 -0.37
C ASN A 492 0.83 6.81 0.82
N ASN A 493 -0.09 6.63 1.79
CA ASN A 493 -0.14 7.47 3.00
C ASN A 493 0.73 6.89 4.11
N TRP A 494 1.39 7.76 4.87
CA TRP A 494 2.22 7.40 6.03
C TRP A 494 1.50 7.82 7.31
N VAL A 495 1.14 6.83 8.12
CA VAL A 495 0.24 6.97 9.26
C VAL A 495 1.01 6.60 10.53
N GLY A 496 1.30 7.61 11.35
CA GLY A 496 2.16 7.48 12.53
C GLY A 496 3.67 7.49 12.25
N LEU A 497 4.09 7.73 10.99
CA LEU A 497 5.48 7.56 10.54
C LEU A 497 6.10 8.85 10.02
N ALA A 498 7.35 9.13 10.42
CA ALA A 498 8.19 10.22 9.96
C ALA A 498 8.76 9.91 8.56
N PRO A 499 9.26 10.90 7.79
CA PRO A 499 9.69 10.73 6.38
C PRO A 499 10.87 9.78 6.13
N ASP A 500 11.58 9.36 7.17
CA ASP A 500 12.62 8.31 7.12
C ASP A 500 12.08 6.90 7.42
N GLY A 501 10.78 6.78 7.70
CA GLY A 501 10.09 5.54 8.01
C GLY A 501 10.01 5.22 9.51
N THR A 502 10.58 6.06 10.38
CA THR A 502 10.58 5.85 11.83
C THR A 502 9.25 6.26 12.48
N ASP A 503 8.87 5.63 13.60
CA ASP A 503 7.66 6.01 14.36
C ASP A 503 7.75 7.47 14.85
N ILE A 504 6.70 8.26 14.58
CA ILE A 504 6.54 9.59 15.17
C ILE A 504 6.15 9.43 16.65
N ALA A 505 7.15 9.51 17.53
CA ALA A 505 6.99 9.27 18.96
C ALA A 505 5.87 10.10 19.62
N GLY A 506 4.74 9.46 19.90
CA GLY A 506 3.57 10.04 20.57
C GLY A 506 2.59 8.96 21.08
N PRO A 507 1.51 9.35 21.78
CA PRO A 507 0.43 8.43 22.12
C PRO A 507 -0.35 8.10 20.84
N ASN A 508 0.04 7.03 20.16
CA ASN A 508 -0.53 6.68 18.86
C ASN A 508 -2.03 6.39 18.96
N ALA A 509 -2.73 6.88 17.94
CA ALA A 509 -4.18 6.94 17.83
C ALA A 509 -4.88 5.60 17.90
N LEU A 510 -6.17 5.59 18.25
CA LEU A 510 -7.02 4.39 18.29
C LEU A 510 -7.10 3.64 16.95
N MET A 511 -7.00 4.32 15.80
CA MET A 511 -7.16 3.69 14.49
C MET A 511 -6.38 4.41 13.38
N GLY A 512 -5.80 3.65 12.45
CA GLY A 512 -5.13 4.17 11.25
C GLY A 512 -6.15 4.59 10.18
N ILE A 513 -6.62 3.64 9.38
CA ILE A 513 -7.58 3.85 8.29
C ILE A 513 -8.91 3.19 8.65
N ARG A 514 -10.01 3.93 8.59
CA ARG A 514 -11.38 3.38 8.65
C ARG A 514 -12.09 3.56 7.31
N VAL A 515 -12.76 2.51 6.86
CA VAL A 515 -13.61 2.50 5.66
C VAL A 515 -15.03 2.13 6.06
N SER A 516 -16.04 2.91 5.67
CA SER A 516 -17.45 2.60 5.90
C SER A 516 -18.36 2.91 4.69
N GLY A 517 -17.80 2.76 3.50
CA GLY A 517 -18.52 2.76 2.23
C GLY A 517 -17.98 1.63 1.33
N ASN A 518 -18.26 1.70 0.04
CA ASN A 518 -18.11 0.56 -0.87
C ASN A 518 -17.04 0.78 -1.93
N ASP A 519 -16.52 -0.31 -2.50
CA ASP A 519 -15.69 -0.27 -3.71
C ASP A 519 -14.43 0.63 -3.58
N ASN A 520 -13.95 0.86 -2.35
CA ASN A 520 -12.77 1.68 -2.09
C ASN A 520 -11.47 0.87 -2.24
N LEU A 521 -10.43 1.51 -2.77
CA LEU A 521 -9.08 0.95 -2.84
C LEU A 521 -8.19 1.55 -1.73
N VAL A 522 -7.87 0.74 -0.73
CA VAL A 522 -6.93 1.10 0.35
C VAL A 522 -5.58 0.44 0.07
N GLY A 523 -4.65 1.24 -0.46
CA GLY A 523 -3.32 0.85 -0.85
C GLY A 523 -3.18 0.62 -2.35
N TYR A 524 -2.03 0.11 -2.80
CA TYR A 524 -1.71 0.00 -4.22
C TYR A 524 -0.65 -1.09 -4.43
N SER A 525 -0.04 -1.18 -5.62
CA SER A 525 1.10 -2.07 -5.86
C SER A 525 2.21 -1.90 -4.83
N LEU A 526 2.96 -2.97 -4.55
CA LEU A 526 4.17 -2.98 -3.71
C LEU A 526 5.04 -1.73 -3.96
N GLY A 527 5.35 -1.01 -2.88
CA GLY A 527 6.04 0.29 -2.90
C GLY A 527 5.12 1.53 -2.77
N TYR A 528 3.84 1.44 -3.15
CA TYR A 528 2.88 2.54 -3.09
C TYR A 528 1.61 2.25 -2.24
N GLY A 529 1.59 1.14 -1.49
CA GLY A 529 0.62 0.93 -0.43
C GLY A 529 0.80 1.91 0.73
N ASN A 530 -0.19 1.97 1.64
CA ASN A 530 -0.06 2.80 2.83
C ASN A 530 0.93 2.15 3.82
N GLN A 531 1.69 2.98 4.54
CA GLN A 531 2.56 2.54 5.62
C GLN A 531 1.97 3.02 6.95
N ILE A 532 1.70 2.08 7.85
CA ILE A 532 0.95 2.33 9.08
C ILE A 532 1.76 1.80 10.26
N GLY A 533 2.24 2.71 11.10
CA GLY A 533 2.99 2.38 12.33
C GLY A 533 2.11 1.76 13.42
N ALA A 534 2.64 1.71 14.65
CA ALA A 534 1.98 1.05 15.77
C ALA A 534 0.75 1.83 16.28
N VAL A 535 -0.45 1.46 15.81
CA VAL A 535 -1.77 1.87 16.33
C VAL A 535 -2.52 0.64 16.88
N PRO A 536 -3.61 0.76 17.67
CA PRO A 536 -4.40 -0.39 18.12
C PRO A 536 -5.23 -1.04 16.99
N THR A 537 -5.53 -0.33 15.89
CA THR A 537 -6.11 -0.95 14.68
C THR A 537 -5.59 -0.25 13.43
N ALA A 538 -4.87 -0.96 12.55
CA ALA A 538 -4.21 -0.31 11.42
C ALA A 538 -5.20 0.02 10.29
N ILE A 539 -5.95 -0.96 9.81
CA ILE A 539 -7.04 -0.78 8.85
C ILE A 539 -8.30 -1.48 9.37
N ARG A 540 -9.45 -0.81 9.28
CA ARG A 540 -10.75 -1.37 9.64
C ARG A 540 -11.80 -1.07 8.57
N VAL A 541 -12.38 -2.10 7.96
CA VAL A 541 -13.63 -1.99 7.21
C VAL A 541 -14.77 -2.13 8.23
N ALA A 542 -15.62 -1.13 8.30
CA ALA A 542 -16.59 -0.92 9.38
C ALA A 542 -17.98 -0.59 8.84
N MET A 543 -19.00 -0.77 9.69
CA MET A 543 -20.43 -0.71 9.38
C MET A 543 -20.95 -1.87 8.52
N PRO A 544 -22.19 -2.32 8.78
CA PRO A 544 -22.91 -3.19 7.85
C PRO A 544 -22.98 -2.60 6.45
N THR A 545 -22.91 -3.47 5.44
CA THR A 545 -22.95 -3.21 4.00
C THR A 545 -21.72 -2.54 3.37
N SER A 546 -20.57 -2.45 4.06
CA SER A 546 -19.31 -1.97 3.46
C SER A 546 -18.66 -3.07 2.60
N THR A 547 -19.07 -3.18 1.34
CA THR A 547 -18.70 -4.29 0.43
C THR A 547 -17.78 -3.84 -0.71
N GLY A 548 -17.10 -4.79 -1.37
CA GLY A 548 -16.29 -4.51 -2.57
C GLY A 548 -14.98 -3.79 -2.33
N ASN A 549 -14.62 -3.48 -1.07
CA ASN A 549 -13.39 -2.77 -0.76
C ASN A 549 -12.17 -3.68 -0.95
N VAL A 550 -11.09 -3.11 -1.49
CA VAL A 550 -9.84 -3.80 -1.78
C VAL A 550 -8.72 -3.18 -0.94
N LEU A 551 -8.13 -3.97 -0.05
CA LEU A 551 -7.02 -3.61 0.81
C LEU A 551 -5.75 -4.20 0.18
N LEU A 552 -5.01 -3.40 -0.58
CA LEU A 552 -3.92 -3.86 -1.46
C LEU A 552 -2.54 -3.34 -1.04
N GLY A 553 -1.58 -4.24 -0.80
CA GLY A 553 -0.15 -3.89 -0.76
C GLY A 553 0.30 -2.99 0.40
N ASN A 554 -0.49 -2.87 1.48
CA ASN A 554 -0.17 -2.03 2.63
C ASN A 554 0.93 -2.66 3.50
N ALA A 555 1.76 -1.83 4.13
CA ALA A 555 2.75 -2.24 5.13
C ALA A 555 2.27 -1.79 6.52
N ILE A 556 2.01 -2.75 7.40
CA ILE A 556 1.32 -2.56 8.68
C ILE A 556 2.20 -3.06 9.81
N GLY A 557 2.60 -2.15 10.71
CA GLY A 557 3.50 -2.37 11.86
C GLY A 557 4.97 -2.62 11.48
N VAL A 558 5.20 -3.14 10.28
CA VAL A 558 6.52 -3.33 9.66
C VAL A 558 7.02 -2.06 8.97
N SER A 559 8.16 -1.53 9.42
CA SER A 559 8.83 -0.42 8.71
C SER A 559 9.63 -0.94 7.52
N LEU A 560 9.86 -0.10 6.50
CA LEU A 560 10.80 -0.40 5.40
C LEU A 560 12.25 -0.62 5.86
N ALA A 561 12.56 -0.27 7.12
CA ALA A 561 13.90 -0.38 7.70
C ALA A 561 14.07 -1.59 8.65
N GLY A 562 13.01 -2.35 8.94
CA GLY A 562 13.03 -3.53 9.81
C GLY A 562 13.00 -3.26 11.32
N ASP A 563 13.33 -2.05 11.77
CA ASP A 563 13.17 -1.61 13.16
C ASP A 563 11.80 -0.93 13.35
N MET A 564 10.94 -1.39 14.28
CA MET A 564 9.90 -0.57 14.98
C MET A 564 9.07 -1.33 16.05
N ALA A 565 8.14 -0.61 16.71
CA ALA A 565 7.47 -1.02 17.95
C ALA A 565 6.14 -1.78 17.75
N SER A 566 5.67 -2.44 18.82
CA SER A 566 4.45 -3.26 18.80
C SER A 566 3.14 -2.47 18.90
N GLY A 567 2.25 -2.70 17.93
CA GLY A 567 0.81 -2.48 18.06
C GLY A 567 0.18 -3.52 18.97
N ASN A 568 -0.87 -3.13 19.70
CA ASN A 568 -1.49 -3.97 20.74
C ASN A 568 -2.90 -4.47 20.39
N GLY A 569 -3.32 -4.38 19.12
CA GLY A 569 -4.65 -4.79 18.66
C GLY A 569 -4.62 -5.49 17.31
N THR A 570 -5.37 -5.00 16.30
CA THR A 570 -5.56 -5.72 15.02
C THR A 570 -4.84 -5.03 13.86
N GLY A 571 -4.09 -5.74 13.03
CA GLY A 571 -3.51 -5.18 11.81
C GLY A 571 -4.60 -4.78 10.80
N ILE A 572 -5.35 -5.75 10.30
CA ILE A 572 -6.51 -5.55 9.41
C ILE A 572 -7.75 -6.19 10.03
N GLY A 573 -8.82 -5.43 10.23
CA GLY A 573 -10.12 -5.92 10.69
C GLY A 573 -11.23 -5.69 9.66
N ILE A 574 -12.02 -6.72 9.36
CA ILE A 574 -13.28 -6.62 8.61
C ILE A 574 -14.42 -6.87 9.61
N ASP A 575 -15.22 -5.84 9.90
CA ASP A 575 -16.30 -5.87 10.88
C ASP A 575 -17.50 -6.74 10.45
N VAL A 576 -18.37 -7.02 11.43
CA VAL A 576 -19.67 -7.66 11.24
C VAL A 576 -20.50 -7.01 10.13
N GLN A 577 -21.04 -7.86 9.24
CA GLN A 577 -21.89 -7.51 8.09
C GLN A 577 -21.19 -6.71 6.97
N ALA A 578 -19.88 -6.88 6.81
CA ALA A 578 -19.12 -6.35 5.67
C ALA A 578 -18.60 -7.49 4.75
N PRO A 579 -19.47 -8.16 3.97
CA PRO A 579 -19.08 -9.23 3.06
C PRO A 579 -18.39 -8.71 1.78
N ASP A 580 -17.94 -9.62 0.92
CA ASP A 580 -17.43 -9.34 -0.43
C ASP A 580 -16.23 -8.37 -0.47
N ASN A 581 -15.36 -8.41 0.53
CA ASN A 581 -14.13 -7.59 0.58
C ASN A 581 -12.89 -8.40 0.14
N ARG A 582 -11.80 -7.70 -0.21
CA ARG A 582 -10.54 -8.32 -0.67
C ARG A 582 -9.34 -7.78 0.10
N VAL A 583 -8.51 -8.67 0.64
CA VAL A 583 -7.28 -8.33 1.38
C VAL A 583 -6.10 -8.97 0.66
N GLU A 584 -5.32 -8.15 -0.04
CA GLU A 584 -4.37 -8.62 -1.06
C GLU A 584 -2.95 -8.05 -0.88
N ALA A 585 -1.94 -8.92 -0.92
CA ALA A 585 -0.52 -8.54 -0.93
C ALA A 585 -0.02 -7.63 0.22
N ASN A 586 -0.72 -7.58 1.37
CA ASN A 586 -0.34 -6.76 2.52
C ASN A 586 0.75 -7.45 3.36
N ARG A 587 1.68 -6.67 3.92
CA ARG A 587 2.64 -7.13 4.95
C ARG A 587 2.16 -6.66 6.32
N VAL A 588 1.87 -7.60 7.22
CA VAL A 588 1.18 -7.35 8.49
C VAL A 588 1.91 -8.01 9.66
N GLY A 589 2.52 -7.19 10.52
CA GLY A 589 3.34 -7.64 11.64
C GLY A 589 3.36 -6.68 12.81
N LEU A 590 3.88 -7.15 13.95
CA LEU A 590 3.98 -6.44 15.21
C LEU A 590 2.64 -6.03 15.84
N TYR A 591 1.54 -6.75 15.56
CA TYR A 591 0.22 -6.50 16.16
C TYR A 591 -0.16 -7.55 17.25
N GLY A 592 -1.35 -7.37 17.83
CA GLY A 592 -2.06 -8.42 18.55
C GLY A 592 -2.44 -9.55 17.60
N THR A 593 -3.50 -9.34 16.82
CA THR A 593 -3.92 -10.20 15.71
C THR A 593 -3.47 -9.57 14.39
N GLY A 594 -2.95 -10.37 13.45
CA GLY A 594 -2.59 -9.87 12.13
C GLY A 594 -3.81 -9.43 11.33
N ILE A 595 -4.67 -10.39 10.94
CA ILE A 595 -5.91 -10.16 10.21
C ILE A 595 -7.09 -10.79 10.98
N LEU A 596 -8.21 -10.07 11.10
CA LEU A 596 -9.46 -10.54 11.70
C LEU A 596 -10.61 -10.36 10.70
N LEU A 597 -11.32 -11.43 10.40
CA LEU A 597 -12.67 -11.39 9.83
C LEU A 597 -13.67 -11.70 10.95
N ASP A 598 -14.53 -10.73 11.29
CA ASP A 598 -15.60 -10.93 12.28
C ASP A 598 -16.84 -11.60 11.63
N HIS A 599 -17.79 -12.05 12.44
CA HIS A 599 -18.98 -12.78 11.99
C HIS A 599 -19.75 -12.00 10.92
N MET A 600 -20.18 -12.66 9.84
CA MET A 600 -20.85 -12.01 8.69
C MET A 600 -19.96 -11.09 7.83
N ALA A 601 -18.63 -11.18 7.94
CA ALA A 601 -17.66 -10.66 6.95
C ALA A 601 -17.44 -11.66 5.79
N ASP A 602 -18.53 -12.25 5.31
CA ASP A 602 -18.53 -13.47 4.50
C ASP A 602 -18.03 -13.24 3.07
N SER A 603 -17.65 -14.32 2.37
CA SER A 603 -17.14 -14.26 0.99
C SER A 603 -15.91 -13.34 0.81
N THR A 604 -15.15 -13.08 1.88
CA THR A 604 -13.90 -12.30 1.82
C THR A 604 -12.78 -13.12 1.17
N VAL A 605 -11.99 -12.48 0.31
CA VAL A 605 -10.81 -13.07 -0.34
C VAL A 605 -9.54 -12.54 0.29
N ILE A 606 -8.68 -13.43 0.82
CA ILE A 606 -7.39 -13.12 1.42
C ILE A 606 -6.30 -13.76 0.56
N HIS A 607 -5.55 -12.99 -0.24
CA HIS A 607 -4.57 -13.49 -1.21
C HIS A 607 -3.21 -12.80 -1.09
N GLY A 608 -2.09 -13.53 -1.20
CA GLY A 608 -0.76 -12.93 -1.38
C GLY A 608 -0.15 -12.25 -0.15
N ASN A 609 -0.78 -12.30 1.02
CA ASN A 609 -0.37 -11.53 2.20
C ASN A 609 0.79 -12.19 2.97
N GLU A 610 1.61 -11.35 3.59
CA GLU A 610 2.71 -11.73 4.48
C GLU A 610 2.33 -11.42 5.93
N ILE A 611 2.00 -12.45 6.72
CA ILE A 611 1.37 -12.32 8.04
C ILE A 611 2.31 -12.89 9.12
N GLY A 612 2.87 -12.01 9.96
CA GLY A 612 3.92 -12.32 10.93
C GLY A 612 5.30 -12.71 10.35
N ALA A 613 5.34 -13.28 9.14
CA ALA A 613 6.57 -13.56 8.40
C ALA A 613 6.47 -13.13 6.92
N GLY A 614 7.60 -12.75 6.33
CA GLY A 614 7.74 -12.41 4.91
C GLY A 614 8.19 -13.60 4.06
N PHE A 615 7.95 -13.54 2.74
CA PHE A 615 8.34 -14.58 1.79
C PHE A 615 9.85 -14.88 1.77
N ASP A 616 10.66 -13.90 2.17
CA ASP A 616 12.12 -13.96 2.30
C ASP A 616 12.60 -14.53 3.65
N GLY A 617 11.69 -15.04 4.48
CA GLY A 617 12.00 -15.54 5.82
C GLY A 617 12.17 -14.45 6.88
N THR A 618 11.94 -13.17 6.54
CA THR A 618 12.00 -12.08 7.53
C THR A 618 10.87 -12.25 8.55
N LEU A 619 11.24 -12.38 9.83
CA LEU A 619 10.30 -12.47 10.95
C LEU A 619 9.96 -11.06 11.47
N PHE A 620 8.68 -10.84 11.78
CA PHE A 620 8.18 -9.60 12.40
C PHE A 620 7.07 -9.85 13.42
N GLY A 621 6.36 -10.98 13.32
CA GLY A 621 5.55 -11.63 14.32
C GLY A 621 4.26 -10.94 14.76
N ASN A 622 3.29 -11.71 15.24
CA ASN A 622 2.13 -11.17 15.94
C ASN A 622 1.96 -11.85 17.30
N THR A 623 1.53 -11.09 18.31
CA THR A 623 1.47 -11.56 19.71
C THR A 623 0.28 -12.47 20.02
N HIS A 624 -0.65 -12.62 19.07
CA HIS A 624 -1.77 -13.57 19.06
C HIS A 624 -1.80 -14.25 17.67
N GLN A 625 -2.97 -14.61 17.16
CA GLN A 625 -3.13 -15.28 15.86
C GLN A 625 -2.67 -14.42 14.67
N GLY A 626 -2.13 -15.09 13.64
CA GLY A 626 -1.87 -14.46 12.34
C GLY A 626 -3.18 -14.06 11.65
N LEU A 627 -4.08 -15.02 11.47
CA LEU A 627 -5.41 -14.83 10.88
C LEU A 627 -6.51 -15.44 11.77
N ILE A 628 -7.56 -14.67 12.07
CA ILE A 628 -8.79 -15.14 12.70
C ILE A 628 -9.96 -15.04 11.71
N VAL A 629 -10.72 -16.13 11.55
CA VAL A 629 -11.82 -16.27 10.59
C VAL A 629 -13.12 -16.65 11.33
N LEU A 630 -13.91 -15.65 11.71
CA LEU A 630 -15.21 -15.84 12.36
C LEU A 630 -16.39 -15.81 11.37
N SER A 631 -16.14 -15.42 10.12
CA SER A 631 -17.10 -15.38 9.01
C SER A 631 -17.14 -16.67 8.20
N ASP A 632 -18.16 -16.77 7.34
CA ASP A 632 -18.45 -17.93 6.51
C ASP A 632 -17.98 -17.73 5.04
N ASP A 633 -17.84 -18.82 4.29
CA ASP A 633 -17.59 -18.85 2.84
C ASP A 633 -16.35 -18.07 2.33
N ASN A 634 -15.31 -17.89 3.16
CA ASN A 634 -14.12 -17.11 2.77
C ASN A 634 -13.10 -17.93 1.97
N THR A 635 -12.31 -17.24 1.14
CA THR A 635 -11.22 -17.84 0.36
C THR A 635 -9.86 -17.31 0.81
N ILE A 636 -9.02 -18.20 1.33
CA ILE A 636 -7.73 -17.88 1.93
C ILE A 636 -6.62 -18.54 1.09
N GLY A 637 -5.99 -17.73 0.26
CA GLY A 637 -4.92 -18.11 -0.65
C GLY A 637 -5.43 -18.56 -2.03
N GLY A 638 -4.50 -18.81 -2.96
CA GLY A 638 -4.81 -19.16 -4.35
C GLY A 638 -3.76 -20.01 -5.04
N GLY A 639 -4.02 -20.38 -6.29
CA GLY A 639 -3.16 -21.27 -7.08
C GLY A 639 -1.83 -20.62 -7.51
N PRO A 640 -1.86 -19.47 -8.20
CA PRO A 640 -0.69 -18.68 -8.56
C PRO A 640 0.10 -18.22 -7.33
N MET A 641 1.44 -18.13 -7.43
CA MET A 641 2.31 -17.70 -6.32
C MET A 641 1.91 -16.35 -5.71
N ALA A 642 1.48 -15.39 -6.55
CA ALA A 642 1.05 -14.07 -6.09
C ALA A 642 -0.26 -14.06 -5.28
N GLU A 643 -1.01 -15.17 -5.26
CA GLU A 643 -2.25 -15.33 -4.47
C GLU A 643 -2.01 -16.08 -3.16
N ARG A 644 -0.82 -16.66 -2.95
CA ARG A 644 -0.49 -17.48 -1.77
C ARG A 644 -0.24 -16.60 -0.56
N ASN A 645 -0.84 -16.90 0.59
CA ASN A 645 -0.47 -16.21 1.83
C ASN A 645 0.69 -16.94 2.50
N ILE A 646 1.59 -16.21 3.14
CA ILE A 646 2.57 -16.75 4.10
C ILE A 646 2.21 -16.30 5.51
N ILE A 647 2.19 -17.24 6.44
CA ILE A 647 1.66 -17.06 7.80
C ILE A 647 2.60 -17.74 8.81
N GLY A 648 3.40 -16.95 9.53
CA GLY A 648 4.45 -17.44 10.44
C GLY A 648 4.76 -16.47 11.57
N ASP A 649 5.48 -16.91 12.61
CA ASP A 649 5.84 -16.09 13.78
C ASP A 649 4.63 -15.53 14.56
N ASN A 650 3.53 -16.30 14.63
CA ASN A 650 2.31 -15.95 15.39
C ASN A 650 2.04 -16.97 16.50
N LEU A 651 1.06 -16.71 17.37
CA LEU A 651 0.63 -17.67 18.40
C LEU A 651 0.03 -18.95 17.78
N ASP A 652 -0.98 -18.78 16.92
CA ASP A 652 -1.36 -19.77 15.90
C ASP A 652 -1.26 -19.07 14.55
N GLY A 653 -0.95 -19.81 13.49
CA GLY A 653 -0.99 -19.24 12.14
C GLY A 653 -2.41 -18.78 11.78
N MET A 654 -3.37 -19.69 11.87
CA MET A 654 -4.77 -19.44 11.56
C MET A 654 -5.72 -20.03 12.61
N LEU A 655 -6.76 -19.28 12.98
CA LEU A 655 -7.87 -19.73 13.82
C LEU A 655 -9.18 -19.60 13.04
N VAL A 656 -9.86 -20.71 12.79
CA VAL A 656 -11.09 -20.79 11.99
C VAL A 656 -12.28 -21.14 12.89
N ALA A 657 -13.34 -20.35 12.84
CA ALA A 657 -14.53 -20.51 13.66
C ALA A 657 -15.85 -20.48 12.87
N GLY A 658 -15.86 -19.85 11.69
CA GLY A 658 -16.98 -19.87 10.74
C GLY A 658 -16.93 -21.04 9.77
N HIS A 659 -17.96 -21.14 8.93
CA HIS A 659 -18.30 -22.32 8.12
C HIS A 659 -17.92 -22.15 6.64
N GLY A 660 -17.76 -23.24 5.88
CA GLY A 660 -17.58 -23.19 4.42
C GLY A 660 -16.27 -22.56 3.94
N ASN A 661 -15.29 -22.41 4.84
CA ASN A 661 -14.05 -21.66 4.57
C ASN A 661 -13.03 -22.50 3.76
N PHE A 662 -12.42 -21.89 2.74
CA PHE A 662 -11.44 -22.53 1.84
C PHE A 662 -10.02 -22.00 2.06
N VAL A 663 -9.09 -22.87 2.47
CA VAL A 663 -7.65 -22.56 2.63
C VAL A 663 -6.85 -23.29 1.54
N ARG A 664 -6.27 -22.56 0.58
CA ARG A 664 -5.61 -23.14 -0.60
C ARG A 664 -4.32 -22.41 -0.94
N GLY A 665 -3.27 -23.13 -1.32
CA GLY A 665 -1.98 -22.53 -1.66
C GLY A 665 -1.33 -21.73 -0.52
N ALA A 666 -1.72 -21.94 0.73
CA ALA A 666 -1.17 -21.21 1.87
C ALA A 666 0.13 -21.83 2.36
N TYR A 667 1.08 -21.00 2.80
CA TYR A 667 2.31 -21.40 3.47
C TYR A 667 2.23 -21.02 4.94
N VAL A 668 2.11 -22.02 5.83
CA VAL A 668 1.87 -21.81 7.26
C VAL A 668 3.02 -22.40 8.07
N GLY A 669 3.79 -21.52 8.71
CA GLY A 669 5.00 -21.85 9.46
C GLY A 669 6.26 -22.12 8.61
N ILE A 670 6.18 -21.93 7.28
CA ILE A 670 7.25 -22.24 6.32
C ILE A 670 7.26 -21.21 5.17
N THR A 671 8.41 -20.94 4.56
CA THR A 671 8.50 -20.11 3.33
C THR A 671 8.34 -20.97 2.06
N PRO A 672 8.12 -20.37 0.86
CA PRO A 672 8.14 -21.10 -0.40
C PRO A 672 9.48 -21.79 -0.72
N ASP A 673 10.58 -21.26 -0.18
CA ASP A 673 11.94 -21.78 -0.34
C ASP A 673 12.28 -22.88 0.71
N GLY A 674 11.40 -23.11 1.68
CA GLY A 674 11.55 -24.15 2.71
C GLY A 674 12.19 -23.69 4.03
N ASP A 675 12.36 -22.38 4.24
CA ASP A 675 12.84 -21.84 5.51
C ASP A 675 11.75 -21.88 6.59
N PRO A 676 12.04 -22.37 7.80
CA PRO A 676 11.06 -22.44 8.89
C PRO A 676 10.79 -21.06 9.49
N VAL A 677 9.51 -20.68 9.48
CA VAL A 677 8.96 -19.45 10.07
C VAL A 677 7.80 -19.79 11.02
N GLY A 678 7.98 -20.84 11.82
CA GLY A 678 6.93 -21.51 12.62
C GLY A 678 6.08 -20.58 13.50
N ASN A 679 4.87 -21.03 13.81
CA ASN A 679 4.00 -20.42 14.83
C ASN A 679 4.21 -21.12 16.19
N ASP A 680 4.02 -20.42 17.31
CA ASP A 680 4.29 -20.90 18.67
C ASP A 680 3.49 -22.17 19.04
N ARG A 681 2.22 -22.24 18.62
CA ARG A 681 1.32 -23.39 18.81
C ARG A 681 0.96 -24.03 17.48
N HIS A 682 -0.24 -23.79 16.96
CA HIS A 682 -0.76 -24.53 15.81
C HIS A 682 -0.50 -23.79 14.49
N GLY A 683 -0.33 -24.55 13.41
CA GLY A 683 -0.39 -23.96 12.06
C GLY A 683 -1.81 -23.48 11.77
N ILE A 684 -2.78 -24.39 11.79
CA ILE A 684 -4.21 -24.10 11.61
C ILE A 684 -5.00 -24.73 12.76
N HIS A 685 -5.77 -23.92 13.50
CA HIS A 685 -6.68 -24.34 14.56
C HIS A 685 -8.13 -24.11 14.13
N ILE A 686 -8.92 -25.18 13.98
CA ILE A 686 -10.34 -25.13 13.64
C ILE A 686 -11.15 -25.37 14.92
N LEU A 687 -11.96 -24.39 15.31
CA LEU A 687 -12.76 -24.42 16.54
C LEU A 687 -14.03 -25.28 16.41
N PRO A 688 -14.62 -25.75 17.52
CA PRO A 688 -15.84 -26.58 17.51
C PRO A 688 -17.08 -25.93 16.89
N THR A 689 -17.06 -24.61 16.63
CA THR A 689 -18.16 -23.89 15.98
C THR A 689 -18.11 -23.97 14.46
N ALA A 690 -16.95 -24.26 13.87
CA ALA A 690 -16.79 -24.31 12.42
C ALA A 690 -17.35 -25.62 11.85
N SER A 691 -17.91 -25.54 10.64
CA SER A 691 -18.15 -26.71 9.78
C SER A 691 -17.56 -26.52 8.40
N ASP A 692 -17.35 -27.61 7.66
CA ASP A 692 -17.06 -27.58 6.23
C ASP A 692 -15.85 -26.69 5.87
N THR A 693 -14.75 -26.85 6.62
CA THR A 693 -13.47 -26.18 6.34
C THR A 693 -12.64 -27.03 5.39
N TYR A 694 -12.36 -26.50 4.19
CA TYR A 694 -11.64 -27.18 3.12
C TYR A 694 -10.19 -26.67 3.04
N ILE A 695 -9.22 -27.55 3.20
CA ILE A 695 -7.78 -27.24 3.14
C ILE A 695 -7.17 -27.99 1.94
N GLY A 696 -6.68 -27.24 0.96
CA GLY A 696 -6.24 -27.79 -0.34
C GLY A 696 -7.42 -28.28 -1.20
N HIS A 697 -7.16 -28.44 -2.51
CA HIS A 697 -8.09 -29.09 -3.44
C HIS A 697 -7.42 -29.37 -4.79
N ALA A 698 -7.49 -30.61 -5.29
CA ALA A 698 -6.75 -31.11 -6.47
C ALA A 698 -7.11 -30.43 -7.81
N SER A 699 -8.17 -29.62 -7.88
CA SER A 699 -8.54 -28.88 -9.10
C SER A 699 -7.75 -27.58 -9.34
N PHE A 700 -6.87 -27.19 -8.42
CA PHE A 700 -6.15 -25.90 -8.48
C PHE A 700 -4.63 -26.08 -8.34
N SER A 701 -3.86 -25.23 -9.01
CA SER A 701 -2.40 -25.37 -9.16
C SER A 701 -1.58 -24.87 -7.95
N GLY A 702 -2.05 -25.11 -6.72
CA GLY A 702 -1.40 -24.62 -5.50
C GLY A 702 -1.68 -25.49 -4.28
N PHE A 703 -0.67 -26.27 -3.88
CA PHE A 703 -0.67 -27.04 -2.64
C PHE A 703 -0.53 -26.14 -1.42
N SER A 704 -1.22 -26.48 -0.32
CA SER A 704 -1.02 -25.83 0.99
C SER A 704 0.06 -26.57 1.78
N TYR A 705 0.95 -25.82 2.45
CA TYR A 705 2.03 -26.34 3.27
C TYR A 705 1.86 -25.87 4.73
N VAL A 706 1.90 -26.80 5.69
CA VAL A 706 1.71 -26.53 7.12
C VAL A 706 2.81 -27.24 7.93
N ALA A 707 3.86 -26.50 8.27
CA ALA A 707 5.12 -27.08 8.73
C ALA A 707 5.80 -26.22 9.82
N ALA A 708 6.74 -26.82 10.56
CA ALA A 708 7.57 -26.20 11.58
C ALA A 708 6.84 -25.46 12.74
N ASN A 709 5.56 -25.74 12.99
CA ASN A 709 4.82 -25.14 14.11
C ASN A 709 5.16 -25.83 15.44
N GLY A 710 5.07 -25.10 16.57
CA GLY A 710 5.53 -25.56 17.88
C GLY A 710 4.69 -26.68 18.51
N GLU A 711 3.41 -26.76 18.17
CA GLU A 711 2.50 -27.86 18.52
C GLU A 711 2.01 -28.56 17.24
N HIS A 712 0.71 -28.79 17.08
CA HIS A 712 0.14 -29.48 15.91
C HIS A 712 0.27 -28.70 14.60
N GLY A 713 0.43 -29.40 13.48
CA GLY A 713 0.31 -28.78 12.16
C GLY A 713 -1.11 -28.24 11.94
N ILE A 714 -2.09 -29.15 11.95
CA ILE A 714 -3.52 -28.82 11.88
C ILE A 714 -4.21 -29.44 13.10
N TYR A 715 -4.86 -28.61 13.92
CA TYR A 715 -5.68 -29.03 15.04
C TYR A 715 -7.15 -28.72 14.73
N SER A 716 -7.98 -29.75 14.53
CA SER A 716 -9.40 -29.59 14.24
C SER A 716 -10.28 -30.12 15.37
N GLN A 717 -11.21 -29.26 15.80
CA GLN A 717 -12.30 -29.59 16.71
C GLN A 717 -13.67 -29.35 16.05
N GLY A 718 -13.71 -28.72 14.87
CA GLY A 718 -14.91 -28.44 14.08
C GLY A 718 -15.33 -29.61 13.18
N MET A 719 -16.59 -29.60 12.75
CA MET A 719 -17.17 -30.68 11.94
C MET A 719 -16.76 -30.58 10.47
N GLY A 720 -16.77 -31.70 9.74
CA GLY A 720 -16.67 -31.66 8.27
C GLY A 720 -15.35 -31.13 7.70
N THR A 721 -14.25 -31.24 8.44
CA THR A 721 -12.93 -30.82 7.96
C THR A 721 -12.48 -31.69 6.78
N ALA A 722 -12.06 -31.08 5.68
CA ALA A 722 -11.61 -31.79 4.48
C ALA A 722 -10.20 -31.33 4.07
N LEU A 723 -9.27 -32.27 3.92
CA LEU A 723 -7.91 -32.07 3.42
C LEU A 723 -7.75 -32.79 2.07
N ASP A 724 -7.30 -32.07 1.05
CA ASP A 724 -7.01 -32.64 -0.26
C ASP A 724 -5.70 -32.07 -0.85
N VAL A 725 -4.69 -32.93 -1.00
CA VAL A 725 -3.33 -32.58 -1.45
C VAL A 725 -2.65 -31.51 -0.59
N VAL A 726 -2.69 -31.71 0.74
CA VAL A 726 -2.03 -30.86 1.74
C VAL A 726 -0.69 -31.47 2.17
N PHE A 727 0.34 -30.65 2.33
CA PHE A 727 1.65 -31.05 2.84
C PHE A 727 1.78 -30.60 4.30
N VAL A 728 1.96 -31.54 5.23
CA VAL A 728 2.00 -31.28 6.67
C VAL A 728 3.30 -31.83 7.26
N GLY A 729 4.14 -30.94 7.79
CA GLY A 729 5.45 -31.27 8.36
C GLY A 729 6.58 -31.48 7.32
N ALA A 730 6.36 -31.07 6.07
CA ALA A 730 7.34 -31.14 4.99
C ALA A 730 7.48 -29.80 4.27
N SER A 731 8.71 -29.46 3.89
CA SER A 731 9.03 -28.28 3.07
C SER A 731 8.67 -28.49 1.59
N PRO A 732 8.55 -27.41 0.79
CA PRO A 732 8.27 -27.50 -0.65
C PRO A 732 9.34 -28.24 -1.48
N ASP A 733 10.58 -28.29 -1.00
CA ASP A 733 11.69 -29.06 -1.59
C ASP A 733 11.72 -30.53 -1.15
N GLY A 734 10.81 -30.94 -0.26
CA GLY A 734 10.75 -32.27 0.34
C GLY A 734 11.67 -32.45 1.56
N SER A 735 12.33 -31.40 2.05
CA SER A 735 13.13 -31.47 3.28
C SER A 735 12.25 -31.59 4.55
N PRO A 736 12.78 -32.17 5.65
CA PRO A 736 12.03 -32.31 6.90
C PRO A 736 11.76 -30.97 7.59
N ALA A 737 10.48 -30.64 7.81
CA ALA A 737 10.04 -29.46 8.55
C ALA A 737 8.89 -29.83 9.50
N GLY A 738 9.08 -30.89 10.29
CA GLY A 738 8.05 -31.46 11.15
C GLY A 738 7.48 -30.47 12.18
N ASN A 739 6.19 -30.59 12.46
CA ASN A 739 5.55 -29.86 13.57
C ASN A 739 5.90 -30.51 14.92
N GLY A 740 5.83 -29.75 16.01
CA GLY A 740 6.23 -30.17 17.36
C GLY A 740 5.25 -31.12 18.07
N GLY A 741 4.03 -31.23 17.57
CA GLY A 741 3.03 -32.23 17.95
C GLY A 741 2.68 -33.17 16.79
N ASP A 742 1.44 -33.66 16.79
CA ASP A 742 0.87 -34.41 15.66
C ASP A 742 0.79 -33.57 14.38
N GLY A 743 0.88 -34.20 13.21
CA GLY A 743 0.65 -33.52 11.92
C GLY A 743 -0.79 -33.02 11.82
N LEU A 744 -1.74 -33.94 11.97
CA LEU A 744 -3.17 -33.70 12.06
C LEU A 744 -3.71 -34.21 13.40
N HIS A 745 -4.33 -33.34 14.19
CA HIS A 745 -5.01 -33.70 15.43
C HIS A 745 -6.51 -33.43 15.31
N LEU A 746 -7.35 -34.45 15.48
CA LEU A 746 -8.80 -34.40 15.36
C LEU A 746 -9.44 -34.72 16.72
N ALA A 747 -10.06 -33.70 17.33
CA ALA A 747 -10.74 -33.80 18.63
C ALA A 747 -12.19 -33.29 18.52
N THR A 748 -12.97 -33.88 17.61
CA THR A 748 -14.35 -33.48 17.33
C THR A 748 -15.30 -34.05 18.38
N THR A 749 -16.08 -33.17 19.03
CA THR A 749 -16.89 -33.56 20.20
C THR A 749 -18.28 -34.10 19.86
N GLU A 750 -18.79 -33.84 18.65
CA GLU A 750 -20.04 -34.41 18.13
C GLU A 750 -20.16 -34.13 16.62
N ASP A 751 -19.95 -35.15 15.76
CA ASP A 751 -20.31 -35.02 14.34
C ASP A 751 -21.82 -35.22 14.15
N ALA A 752 -22.47 -34.27 13.46
CA ALA A 752 -23.87 -34.39 13.08
C ALA A 752 -24.06 -35.53 12.05
N PRO A 753 -25.17 -36.30 12.09
CA PRO A 753 -25.36 -37.43 11.19
C PRO A 753 -25.27 -37.04 9.70
N GLY A 754 -24.26 -37.55 9.00
CA GLY A 754 -23.99 -37.27 7.57
C GLY A 754 -22.91 -36.22 7.31
N VAL A 755 -22.28 -35.66 8.35
CA VAL A 755 -21.06 -34.87 8.23
C VAL A 755 -19.85 -35.80 8.38
N HIS A 756 -18.83 -35.61 7.54
CA HIS A 756 -17.70 -36.52 7.41
C HIS A 756 -16.37 -35.75 7.30
N THR A 757 -15.31 -36.28 7.90
CA THR A 757 -13.94 -35.75 7.71
C THR A 757 -13.32 -36.45 6.52
N TYR A 758 -12.84 -35.71 5.53
CA TYR A 758 -12.22 -36.26 4.31
C TYR A 758 -10.73 -35.93 4.28
N ILE A 759 -9.85 -36.89 4.57
CA ILE A 759 -8.40 -36.70 4.45
C ILE A 759 -7.93 -37.50 3.25
N THR A 760 -7.59 -36.82 2.16
CA THR A 760 -7.30 -37.46 0.88
C THR A 760 -6.00 -36.95 0.28
N ARG A 761 -5.23 -37.84 -0.35
CA ARG A 761 -4.04 -37.52 -1.17
C ARG A 761 -3.01 -36.61 -0.49
N SER A 762 -3.00 -36.57 0.84
CA SER A 762 -2.23 -35.60 1.62
C SER A 762 -0.94 -36.23 2.14
N TYR A 763 0.09 -35.40 2.28
CA TYR A 763 1.45 -35.79 2.63
C TYR A 763 1.77 -35.33 4.05
N ILE A 764 1.70 -36.24 5.01
CA ILE A 764 1.84 -35.96 6.44
C ILE A 764 3.12 -36.62 6.96
N ASN A 765 4.19 -35.84 7.11
CA ASN A 765 5.54 -36.34 7.26
C ASN A 765 6.32 -35.63 8.39
N HIS A 766 7.29 -36.33 9.00
CA HIS A 766 8.29 -35.81 9.94
C HIS A 766 7.79 -35.16 11.25
N ASN A 767 6.50 -35.24 11.58
CA ASN A 767 5.96 -34.63 12.80
C ASN A 767 6.44 -35.37 14.07
N GLN A 768 6.58 -34.65 15.18
CA GLN A 768 7.05 -35.23 16.46
C GLN A 768 5.99 -36.10 17.15
N GLY A 769 4.70 -35.87 16.85
CA GLY A 769 3.61 -36.73 17.27
C GLY A 769 3.31 -37.87 16.29
N TRP A 770 2.03 -38.19 16.15
CA TRP A 770 1.50 -39.04 15.10
C TRP A 770 1.32 -38.26 13.78
N GLY A 771 1.17 -38.97 12.67
CA GLY A 771 0.70 -38.36 11.43
C GLY A 771 -0.72 -37.82 11.58
N ALA A 772 -1.66 -38.70 11.95
CA ALA A 772 -3.04 -38.34 12.29
C ALA A 772 -3.43 -38.93 13.65
N ASN A 773 -3.94 -38.11 14.56
CA ASN A 773 -4.35 -38.49 15.92
C ASN A 773 -5.81 -38.08 16.17
N LEU A 774 -6.69 -39.05 16.44
CA LEU A 774 -8.13 -38.84 16.58
C LEU A 774 -8.58 -38.84 18.06
N ALA A 775 -7.75 -38.27 18.94
CA ALA A 775 -7.92 -38.33 20.38
C ALA A 775 -9.24 -37.67 20.85
N ASN A 776 -10.07 -38.46 21.55
CA ASN A 776 -11.37 -38.07 22.12
C ASN A 776 -12.50 -37.83 21.10
N SER A 777 -12.33 -38.18 19.82
CA SER A 777 -13.42 -38.14 18.85
C SER A 777 -14.42 -39.29 19.11
N VAL A 778 -15.72 -38.98 19.14
CA VAL A 778 -16.77 -39.86 19.76
C VAL A 778 -17.70 -40.58 18.77
N ARG A 779 -17.55 -40.37 17.45
CA ARG A 779 -18.33 -41.03 16.39
C ARG A 779 -17.48 -41.26 15.15
N GLY A 780 -17.88 -42.22 14.31
CA GLY A 780 -17.27 -42.46 13.01
C GLY A 780 -17.67 -41.47 11.93
N GLY A 781 -16.96 -41.55 10.80
CA GLY A 781 -17.10 -40.64 9.66
C GLY A 781 -15.79 -40.01 9.17
N HIS A 782 -14.63 -40.47 9.65
CA HIS A 782 -13.33 -40.03 9.15
C HIS A 782 -12.80 -40.96 8.05
N PHE A 783 -12.73 -40.43 6.83
CA PHE A 783 -12.31 -41.10 5.61
C PHE A 783 -10.85 -40.75 5.30
N PHE A 784 -9.96 -41.74 5.37
CA PHE A 784 -8.55 -41.61 5.00
C PHE A 784 -8.28 -42.46 3.76
N THR A 785 -7.94 -41.84 2.63
CA THR A 785 -7.64 -42.53 1.35
C THR A 785 -6.48 -41.87 0.60
N GLU A 786 -5.69 -42.66 -0.13
CA GLU A 786 -4.58 -42.21 -0.98
C GLU A 786 -3.48 -41.37 -0.26
N ASN A 787 -3.48 -41.31 1.07
CA ASN A 787 -2.55 -40.49 1.84
C ASN A 787 -1.15 -41.11 1.96
N GLN A 788 -0.15 -40.25 2.13
CA GLN A 788 1.22 -40.63 2.48
C GLN A 788 1.51 -40.12 3.90
N ILE A 789 1.60 -41.04 4.86
CA ILE A 789 1.74 -40.74 6.28
C ILE A 789 2.96 -41.50 6.81
N LEU A 790 4.11 -40.82 6.87
CA LEU A 790 5.44 -41.42 6.99
C LEU A 790 6.40 -40.63 7.89
N ASN A 791 7.41 -41.31 8.44
CA ASN A 791 8.47 -40.74 9.30
C ASN A 791 8.00 -39.85 10.47
N ASN A 792 6.75 -39.95 10.90
CA ASN A 792 6.26 -39.31 12.13
C ASN A 792 6.75 -40.14 13.32
N GLN A 793 7.14 -39.49 14.42
CA GLN A 793 7.88 -40.17 15.48
C GLN A 793 7.03 -41.15 16.30
N SER A 794 5.72 -40.89 16.45
CA SER A 794 4.82 -41.77 17.19
C SER A 794 4.18 -42.86 16.31
N GLY A 795 3.87 -42.54 15.05
CA GLY A 795 3.30 -43.47 14.08
C GLY A 795 2.37 -42.82 13.06
N GLY A 796 1.62 -43.63 12.31
CA GLY A 796 0.77 -43.17 11.21
C GLY A 796 -0.57 -42.58 11.67
N ILE A 797 -1.60 -43.42 11.72
CA ILE A 797 -2.95 -43.08 12.21
C ILE A 797 -3.11 -43.66 13.62
N HIS A 798 -3.68 -42.88 14.54
CA HIS A 798 -3.98 -43.29 15.91
C HIS A 798 -5.42 -42.92 16.30
N LEU A 799 -6.18 -43.88 16.81
CA LEU A 799 -7.61 -43.75 17.13
C LEU A 799 -7.92 -43.66 18.63
N GLY A 800 -6.89 -43.53 19.47
CA GLY A 800 -7.04 -43.42 20.93
C GLY A 800 -7.06 -44.76 21.66
N PRO A 801 -7.28 -44.75 22.99
CA PRO A 801 -7.31 -45.97 23.80
C PRO A 801 -8.43 -46.91 23.34
N GLY A 802 -8.09 -48.17 23.02
CA GLY A 802 -9.01 -49.17 22.46
C GLY A 802 -8.88 -49.36 20.94
N GLY A 803 -8.30 -48.39 20.19
CA GLY A 803 -8.24 -48.43 18.72
C GLY A 803 -7.39 -49.55 18.10
N ARG A 804 -6.63 -50.30 18.91
CA ARG A 804 -5.83 -51.47 18.49
C ARG A 804 -6.35 -52.81 19.01
N ASP A 805 -7.41 -52.80 19.80
CA ASP A 805 -7.89 -54.01 20.47
C ASP A 805 -8.80 -54.80 19.50
N GLN A 806 -8.22 -55.83 18.87
CA GLN A 806 -8.89 -56.79 17.98
C GLN A 806 -9.84 -57.70 18.80
N ASP A 807 -10.94 -57.14 19.30
CA ASP A 807 -11.85 -57.81 20.22
C ASP A 807 -12.98 -58.57 19.48
N PRO A 808 -13.04 -59.91 19.56
CA PRO A 808 -14.01 -60.71 18.80
C PRO A 808 -15.46 -60.43 19.21
N GLY A 809 -16.18 -59.69 18.37
CA GLY A 809 -17.57 -59.29 18.60
C GLY A 809 -17.75 -57.94 19.32
N ASP A 810 -16.68 -57.13 19.38
CA ASP A 810 -16.56 -55.70 19.73
C ASP A 810 -17.76 -55.01 20.43
N VAL A 811 -17.50 -54.51 21.63
CA VAL A 811 -18.45 -53.78 22.49
C VAL A 811 -17.99 -52.37 22.88
N ASP A 812 -16.87 -51.90 22.32
CA ASP A 812 -16.26 -50.63 22.70
C ASP A 812 -16.86 -49.43 21.94
N SER A 813 -16.30 -48.24 22.16
CA SER A 813 -16.76 -46.99 21.54
C SER A 813 -15.56 -46.17 21.09
N GLY A 814 -15.46 -45.84 19.80
CA GLY A 814 -14.31 -45.13 19.25
C GLY A 814 -14.60 -44.34 17.97
N PRO A 815 -13.62 -43.55 17.50
CA PRO A 815 -13.79 -42.54 16.46
C PRO A 815 -13.99 -43.08 15.04
N ASN A 816 -13.98 -44.39 14.81
CA ASN A 816 -14.12 -44.97 13.47
C ASN A 816 -15.30 -45.96 13.36
N ASN A 817 -16.30 -45.84 14.24
CA ASN A 817 -17.48 -46.71 14.24
C ASN A 817 -17.15 -48.22 14.31
N LEU A 818 -16.07 -48.58 15.02
CA LEU A 818 -15.64 -49.96 15.24
C LEU A 818 -15.14 -50.66 13.95
N GLN A 819 -14.44 -49.90 13.10
CA GLN A 819 -13.80 -50.43 11.89
C GLN A 819 -12.42 -50.99 12.22
N ASN A 820 -12.31 -52.33 12.27
CA ASN A 820 -11.02 -53.00 12.50
C ASN A 820 -10.11 -52.91 11.27
N PHE A 821 -8.79 -52.90 11.50
CA PHE A 821 -7.79 -52.99 10.43
C PHE A 821 -7.68 -54.42 9.89
N PRO A 822 -7.22 -54.64 8.65
CA PRO A 822 -7.01 -55.97 8.11
C PRO A 822 -5.91 -56.73 8.86
N GLU A 823 -6.20 -57.97 9.26
CA GLU A 823 -5.20 -58.90 9.80
C GLU A 823 -4.67 -59.79 8.66
N PHE A 824 -3.34 -59.86 8.50
CA PHE A 824 -2.68 -60.64 7.46
C PHE A 824 -2.06 -61.92 8.02
N ASP A 825 -2.12 -63.01 7.24
CA ASP A 825 -1.34 -64.21 7.50
C ASP A 825 0.11 -63.92 7.04
N PRO A 826 1.10 -63.82 7.94
CA PRO A 826 2.46 -63.42 7.59
C PRO A 826 3.22 -64.48 6.78
N ILE A 827 2.67 -65.70 6.64
CA ILE A 827 3.26 -66.80 5.85
C ILE A 827 2.63 -66.90 4.45
N ALA A 828 1.42 -66.34 4.27
CA ALA A 828 0.63 -66.44 3.05
C ALA A 828 0.29 -65.08 2.41
N SER A 829 0.92 -63.99 2.89
CA SER A 829 0.80 -62.65 2.32
C SER A 829 2.18 -62.09 2.00
N GLY A 830 2.41 -61.70 0.75
CA GLY A 830 3.69 -61.18 0.30
C GLY A 830 3.69 -60.72 -1.16
N ALA A 831 4.67 -59.89 -1.49
CA ALA A 831 4.87 -59.39 -2.85
C ALA A 831 5.38 -60.48 -3.79
N ASN A 832 4.70 -60.67 -4.92
CA ASN A 832 5.18 -61.46 -6.04
C ASN A 832 5.89 -60.54 -7.05
N TYR A 833 7.19 -60.36 -6.84
CA TYR A 833 8.06 -59.50 -7.66
C TYR A 833 8.17 -59.93 -9.14
N LEU A 834 7.74 -61.15 -9.48
CA LEU A 834 7.83 -61.69 -10.84
C LEU A 834 6.56 -61.44 -11.67
N SER A 835 5.38 -61.43 -11.05
CA SER A 835 4.13 -61.02 -11.70
C SER A 835 3.78 -59.54 -11.47
N ASN A 836 4.49 -58.85 -10.57
CA ASN A 836 4.20 -57.48 -10.11
C ASN A 836 2.80 -57.37 -9.50
N GLU A 837 2.49 -58.35 -8.66
CA GLU A 837 1.22 -58.55 -7.97
C GLU A 837 1.48 -58.67 -6.46
N LEU A 838 0.53 -58.25 -5.63
CA LEU A 838 0.59 -58.45 -4.18
C LEU A 838 -0.38 -59.59 -3.79
N GLU A 839 0.17 -60.76 -3.49
CA GLU A 839 -0.62 -61.90 -3.00
C GLU A 839 -0.92 -61.69 -1.51
N VAL A 840 -2.19 -61.73 -1.13
CA VAL A 840 -2.62 -61.48 0.26
C VAL A 840 -3.54 -62.58 0.76
N ARG A 841 -3.30 -62.99 2.02
CA ARG A 841 -4.25 -63.77 2.79
C ARG A 841 -4.60 -63.00 4.06
N PHE A 842 -5.84 -62.53 4.14
CA PHE A 842 -6.25 -61.64 5.23
C PHE A 842 -7.68 -61.94 5.68
N ARG A 843 -8.06 -61.32 6.80
CA ARG A 843 -9.44 -61.14 7.24
C ARG A 843 -9.64 -59.73 7.78
N VAL A 844 -10.88 -59.25 7.79
CA VAL A 844 -11.25 -58.07 8.58
C VAL A 844 -12.37 -58.50 9.52
N ASP A 845 -12.08 -58.56 10.82
CA ASP A 845 -13.04 -58.99 11.86
C ASP A 845 -13.94 -57.81 12.28
N SER A 846 -14.62 -57.23 11.30
CA SER A 846 -15.58 -56.12 11.49
C SER A 846 -16.99 -56.65 11.35
N THR A 847 -17.81 -56.49 12.40
CA THR A 847 -19.18 -57.00 12.35
C THR A 847 -20.07 -56.18 11.41
N PRO A 848 -20.90 -56.80 10.54
CA PRO A 848 -21.91 -56.09 9.74
C PRO A 848 -22.94 -55.30 10.56
N ALA A 849 -22.98 -55.49 11.89
CA ALA A 849 -23.81 -54.68 12.80
C ALA A 849 -23.24 -53.26 13.03
N HIS A 850 -21.93 -53.06 12.82
CA HIS A 850 -21.21 -51.81 13.12
C HIS A 850 -20.40 -51.27 11.94
N SER A 851 -19.89 -52.12 11.05
CA SER A 851 -19.23 -51.69 9.81
C SER A 851 -20.17 -51.84 8.61
N SER A 852 -20.31 -50.78 7.81
CA SER A 852 -21.17 -50.79 6.63
C SER A 852 -20.40 -51.29 5.40
N TYR A 853 -20.61 -52.56 5.08
CA TYR A 853 -20.06 -53.23 3.91
C TYR A 853 -20.62 -52.69 2.58
N PRO A 854 -19.87 -52.81 1.47
CA PRO A 854 -18.52 -53.38 1.39
C PRO A 854 -17.44 -52.44 1.94
N LEU A 855 -16.32 -53.02 2.37
CA LEU A 855 -15.15 -52.27 2.83
C LEU A 855 -14.21 -52.02 1.66
N LEU A 856 -13.63 -50.83 1.58
CA LEU A 856 -12.45 -50.55 0.75
C LEU A 856 -11.20 -50.87 1.55
N LEU A 857 -10.35 -51.74 1.03
CA LEU A 857 -9.02 -51.97 1.57
C LEU A 857 -7.99 -51.26 0.70
N GLU A 858 -7.16 -50.42 1.31
CA GLU A 858 -6.06 -49.74 0.63
C GLU A 858 -4.73 -50.27 1.16
N PHE A 859 -3.81 -50.52 0.23
CA PHE A 859 -2.50 -51.11 0.49
C PHE A 859 -1.41 -50.08 0.22
N PHE A 860 -0.44 -50.01 1.12
CA PHE A 860 0.64 -49.03 1.09
C PHE A 860 1.99 -49.72 1.32
N ILE A 861 3.06 -49.22 0.71
CA ILE A 861 4.42 -49.56 1.15
C ILE A 861 4.63 -48.99 2.56
N ALA A 862 5.14 -49.81 3.48
CA ALA A 862 5.45 -49.40 4.84
C ALA A 862 6.66 -48.44 4.87
N SER A 863 6.61 -47.37 5.67
CA SER A 863 7.72 -46.40 5.74
C SER A 863 8.82 -46.75 6.74
N SER A 864 8.56 -47.64 7.71
CA SER A 864 9.54 -48.07 8.71
C SER A 864 9.09 -49.35 9.41
N GLU A 865 10.02 -50.22 9.82
CA GLU A 865 9.71 -51.45 10.55
C GLU A 865 9.23 -51.21 12.01
N ALA A 866 9.40 -49.99 12.54
CA ALA A 866 9.21 -49.71 13.96
C ALA A 866 7.79 -49.24 14.34
N SER A 867 7.01 -48.70 13.40
CA SER A 867 5.63 -48.26 13.62
C SER A 867 4.85 -48.23 12.29
N PRO A 868 3.63 -48.80 12.21
CA PRO A 868 2.81 -48.79 11.00
C PRO A 868 2.57 -47.39 10.43
N GLN A 869 3.11 -47.16 9.23
CA GLN A 869 3.13 -45.89 8.51
C GLN A 869 3.16 -46.14 7.00
N ALA A 870 2.42 -45.34 6.23
CA ALA A 870 2.28 -45.47 4.78
C ALA A 870 3.21 -44.53 4.02
N PHE A 871 4.22 -45.07 3.34
CA PHE A 871 5.08 -44.32 2.44
C PHE A 871 4.37 -43.92 1.14
N MET A 872 3.68 -44.87 0.50
CA MET A 872 3.03 -44.67 -0.80
C MET A 872 1.90 -45.69 -1.01
N PRO A 873 0.71 -45.28 -1.48
CA PRO A 873 -0.36 -46.20 -1.87
C PRO A 873 0.04 -47.02 -3.10
N VAL A 874 -0.21 -48.34 -3.08
CA VAL A 874 0.19 -49.27 -4.15
C VAL A 874 -0.96 -50.04 -4.79
N GLY A 875 -2.12 -50.16 -4.14
CA GLY A 875 -3.28 -50.84 -4.70
C GLY A 875 -4.47 -50.81 -3.75
N SER A 876 -5.63 -51.29 -4.22
CA SER A 876 -6.83 -51.42 -3.39
C SER A 876 -7.70 -52.60 -3.81
N LEU A 877 -8.55 -53.09 -2.90
CA LEU A 877 -9.56 -54.11 -3.19
C LEU A 877 -10.85 -53.86 -2.40
N VAL A 878 -11.97 -54.39 -2.89
CA VAL A 878 -13.29 -54.29 -2.23
C VAL A 878 -13.61 -55.61 -1.51
N TYR A 879 -13.88 -55.55 -0.20
CA TYR A 879 -14.16 -56.70 0.66
C TYR A 879 -15.64 -56.73 1.04
N ASP A 880 -16.33 -57.79 0.63
CA ASP A 880 -17.79 -57.92 0.71
C ASP A 880 -18.28 -58.50 2.06
N GLU A 881 -19.55 -58.21 2.41
CA GLU A 881 -20.19 -58.67 3.66
C GLU A 881 -20.17 -60.21 3.80
N ALA A 882 -20.19 -60.93 2.68
CA ALA A 882 -20.16 -62.39 2.64
C ALA A 882 -18.88 -63.01 3.22
N ASP A 883 -17.77 -62.26 3.20
CA ASP A 883 -16.46 -62.70 3.66
C ASP A 883 -16.10 -62.19 5.06
N ALA A 884 -16.99 -61.40 5.70
CA ALA A 884 -16.75 -60.76 7.00
C ALA A 884 -16.21 -61.73 8.08
N GLY A 885 -15.07 -61.37 8.69
CA GLY A 885 -14.35 -62.19 9.68
C GLY A 885 -13.71 -63.48 9.13
N GLN A 886 -13.91 -63.83 7.85
CA GLN A 886 -13.31 -65.01 7.22
C GLN A 886 -11.91 -64.70 6.68
N TRP A 887 -11.02 -65.68 6.81
CA TRP A 887 -9.72 -65.69 6.12
C TRP A 887 -9.90 -65.98 4.64
N ILE A 888 -9.68 -64.97 3.79
CA ILE A 888 -9.68 -65.11 2.33
C ILE A 888 -8.27 -64.97 1.75
N SER A 889 -8.06 -65.52 0.55
CA SER A 889 -6.81 -65.38 -0.21
C SER A 889 -7.12 -64.84 -1.59
N THR A 890 -6.44 -63.77 -1.99
CA THR A 890 -6.62 -63.11 -3.29
C THR A 890 -5.34 -62.39 -3.72
N THR A 891 -5.34 -61.88 -4.94
CA THR A 891 -4.30 -61.00 -5.48
C THR A 891 -4.82 -59.56 -5.50
N VAL A 892 -3.97 -58.60 -5.16
CA VAL A 892 -4.24 -57.16 -5.32
C VAL A 892 -3.55 -56.64 -6.56
N ASP A 893 -4.34 -56.04 -7.47
CA ASP A 893 -3.84 -55.33 -8.64
C ASP A 893 -3.12 -54.05 -8.17
N LEU A 894 -1.86 -53.89 -8.59
CA LEU A 894 -1.08 -52.70 -8.27
C LEU A 894 -1.44 -51.52 -9.18
N TYR A 895 -1.35 -50.31 -8.64
CA TYR A 895 -1.58 -49.09 -9.41
C TYR A 895 -0.54 -48.94 -10.55
N PRO A 896 -0.92 -48.38 -11.71
CA PRO A 896 -0.04 -48.29 -12.86
C PRO A 896 1.27 -47.56 -12.57
N GLY A 897 2.41 -48.20 -12.87
CA GLY A 897 3.75 -47.65 -12.66
C GLY A 897 4.39 -48.01 -11.32
N ILE A 898 3.67 -48.66 -10.41
CA ILE A 898 4.27 -49.30 -9.23
C ILE A 898 5.07 -50.53 -9.68
N LEU A 899 6.34 -50.59 -9.29
CA LEU A 899 7.21 -51.74 -9.47
C LEU A 899 7.66 -52.24 -8.09
N LEU A 900 7.40 -53.52 -7.81
CA LEU A 900 7.86 -54.13 -6.56
C LEU A 900 9.35 -54.49 -6.64
N SER A 901 10.12 -54.24 -5.58
CA SER A 901 11.57 -54.42 -5.56
C SER A 901 11.98 -55.74 -4.87
N PRO A 902 12.84 -56.61 -5.47
CA PRO A 902 13.16 -57.97 -4.97
C PRO A 902 13.76 -58.15 -3.55
N GLY A 903 13.84 -57.10 -2.73
CA GLY A 903 14.48 -57.08 -1.41
C GLY A 903 13.55 -57.15 -0.20
N GLY A 904 12.29 -57.60 -0.35
CA GLY A 904 11.36 -57.71 0.78
C GLY A 904 10.69 -56.39 1.15
N GLN A 905 10.02 -55.75 0.19
CA GLN A 905 9.12 -54.63 0.50
C GLN A 905 8.05 -55.08 1.50
N GLN A 906 7.93 -54.29 2.55
CA GLN A 906 6.89 -54.43 3.56
C GLN A 906 5.70 -53.53 3.23
N PHE A 907 4.53 -53.96 3.69
CA PHE A 907 3.27 -53.30 3.44
C PHE A 907 2.49 -53.08 4.73
N VAL A 908 1.63 -52.07 4.70
CA VAL A 908 0.54 -51.85 5.65
C VAL A 908 -0.75 -51.62 4.86
N ALA A 909 -1.90 -51.90 5.47
CA ALA A 909 -3.20 -51.63 4.85
C ALA A 909 -4.14 -50.91 5.82
N THR A 910 -5.14 -50.23 5.27
CA THR A 910 -6.31 -49.74 6.03
C THR A 910 -7.57 -50.43 5.52
N ALA A 911 -8.61 -50.48 6.35
CA ALA A 911 -9.96 -50.85 5.97
C ALA A 911 -10.91 -49.67 6.18
N THR A 912 -11.76 -49.41 5.20
CA THR A 912 -12.71 -48.29 5.23
C THR A 912 -14.12 -48.77 4.91
N ALA A 913 -15.06 -48.64 5.84
CA ALA A 913 -16.47 -48.91 5.60
C ALA A 913 -17.08 -47.84 4.70
N LEU A 914 -17.36 -48.16 3.44
CA LEU A 914 -17.78 -47.17 2.43
C LEU A 914 -19.15 -46.53 2.74
N GLY A 915 -20.04 -47.24 3.45
CA GLY A 915 -21.36 -46.71 3.83
C GLY A 915 -21.37 -45.77 5.05
N THR A 916 -20.32 -45.79 5.88
CA THR A 916 -20.16 -44.89 7.04
C THR A 916 -18.94 -43.98 6.93
N LEU A 917 -18.11 -44.16 5.90
CA LEU A 917 -16.87 -43.42 5.65
C LEU A 917 -15.93 -43.39 6.86
N SER A 918 -15.77 -44.54 7.53
CA SER A 918 -14.88 -44.70 8.68
C SER A 918 -13.69 -45.60 8.33
N THR A 919 -12.48 -45.11 8.56
CA THR A 919 -11.22 -45.83 8.27
C THR A 919 -10.55 -46.38 9.54
N SER A 920 -9.87 -47.52 9.43
CA SER A 920 -9.06 -48.12 10.50
C SER A 920 -7.71 -47.40 10.71
N GLU A 921 -7.00 -47.75 11.79
CA GLU A 921 -5.54 -47.56 11.83
C GLU A 921 -4.86 -48.35 10.69
N PHE A 922 -3.57 -48.10 10.47
CA PHE A 922 -2.75 -48.99 9.63
C PHE A 922 -2.61 -50.37 10.30
N SER A 923 -2.73 -51.43 9.51
CA SER A 923 -2.48 -52.81 9.93
C SER A 923 -1.07 -52.98 10.50
N GLU A 924 -0.84 -54.11 11.17
CA GLU A 924 0.53 -54.58 11.37
C GLU A 924 1.26 -54.72 10.02
N ILE A 925 2.59 -54.61 10.09
CA ILE A 925 3.47 -54.64 8.93
C ILE A 925 3.59 -56.09 8.44
N PHE A 926 3.36 -56.32 7.14
CA PHE A 926 3.41 -57.65 6.53
C PHE A 926 4.27 -57.68 5.25
N GLY A 927 4.55 -58.88 4.73
CA GLY A 927 5.21 -59.08 3.43
C GLY A 927 6.74 -59.19 3.44
N ALA A 928 7.38 -59.31 4.60
CA ALA A 928 8.81 -59.58 4.69
C ALA A 928 9.13 -61.06 4.42
N GLU A 929 9.73 -61.32 3.24
CA GLU A 929 10.33 -62.57 2.78
C GLU A 929 9.38 -63.78 2.58
N PHE A 930 9.12 -64.14 1.31
CA PHE A 930 8.52 -65.43 0.96
C PHE A 930 9.56 -66.55 1.21
N ASP A 931 9.27 -67.45 2.15
CA ASP A 931 10.14 -68.58 2.48
C ASP A 931 10.38 -69.49 1.26
N MET A 932 11.57 -69.35 0.67
CA MET A 932 12.02 -70.11 -0.50
C MET A 932 12.04 -71.63 -0.24
N ASP A 933 12.16 -72.10 1.00
CA ASP A 933 12.21 -73.54 1.31
C ASP A 933 10.90 -74.27 0.98
N ARG A 934 9.76 -73.57 0.90
CA ARG A 934 8.47 -74.17 0.49
C ARG A 934 8.37 -74.49 -1.00
N ILE A 935 9.14 -73.83 -1.86
CA ILE A 935 9.13 -74.10 -3.31
C ILE A 935 9.89 -75.40 -3.63
N PHE A 936 10.94 -75.73 -2.86
CA PHE A 936 11.90 -76.77 -3.21
C PHE A 936 11.47 -78.22 -2.94
N GLN A 937 10.38 -78.49 -2.23
CA GLN A 937 10.05 -79.88 -1.83
C GLN A 937 9.33 -80.74 -2.89
N ASN A 938 8.82 -80.20 -4.01
CA ASN A 938 7.93 -80.98 -4.90
C ASN A 938 8.28 -81.03 -6.39
N ARG A 939 9.39 -80.44 -6.87
CA ARG A 939 9.82 -80.60 -8.28
C ARG A 939 11.32 -80.82 -8.43
N PHE A 940 11.66 -82.11 -8.48
CA PHE A 940 12.90 -82.78 -8.91
C PHE A 940 13.96 -81.96 -9.66
N GLU A 941 15.20 -82.16 -9.20
CA GLU A 941 16.41 -82.48 -9.99
C GLU A 941 16.77 -81.59 -11.20
N SER A 942 17.88 -80.86 -11.03
CA SER A 942 18.80 -80.43 -12.09
C SER A 942 18.21 -79.82 -13.36
N GLN A 943 18.13 -78.49 -13.39
CA GLN A 943 18.50 -77.74 -14.59
C GLN A 943 19.64 -76.80 -14.21
N GLY A 944 20.82 -77.03 -14.77
CA GLY A 944 21.94 -76.11 -14.62
C GLY A 944 21.64 -74.80 -15.34
N VAL A 945 22.20 -73.68 -14.89
CA VAL A 945 22.13 -72.42 -15.63
C VAL A 945 22.80 -72.63 -16.99
N THR A 946 22.05 -72.43 -18.07
CA THR A 946 22.54 -72.53 -19.45
C THR A 946 22.44 -71.18 -20.14
N PHE A 947 23.29 -70.95 -21.14
CA PHE A 947 23.36 -69.65 -21.80
C PHE A 947 22.02 -69.24 -22.41
N THR A 948 21.36 -70.18 -23.12
CA THR A 948 20.08 -69.95 -23.81
C THR A 948 18.94 -69.60 -22.85
N SER A 949 18.93 -70.14 -21.63
CA SER A 949 17.82 -69.97 -20.69
C SER A 949 17.93 -68.73 -19.78
N HIS A 950 19.14 -68.23 -19.49
CA HIS A 950 19.34 -67.17 -18.49
C HIS A 950 20.25 -66.00 -18.93
N LEU A 951 21.04 -66.12 -20.00
CA LEU A 951 21.99 -65.07 -20.42
C LEU A 951 21.73 -64.54 -21.85
N ALA A 952 21.17 -65.37 -22.73
CA ALA A 952 20.98 -65.03 -24.14
C ALA A 952 20.09 -63.80 -24.37
N GLU A 953 19.15 -63.51 -23.46
CA GLU A 953 18.31 -62.30 -23.52
C GLU A 953 19.14 -61.03 -23.24
N THR A 954 19.96 -61.02 -22.20
CA THR A 954 20.89 -59.92 -21.90
C THR A 954 21.82 -59.63 -23.07
N PHE A 955 22.43 -60.68 -23.65
CA PHE A 955 23.32 -60.55 -24.80
C PHE A 955 22.61 -60.04 -26.07
N ARG A 956 21.29 -60.22 -26.16
CA ARG A 956 20.43 -59.68 -27.24
C ARG A 956 19.84 -58.31 -26.94
N HIS A 957 19.94 -57.83 -25.70
CA HIS A 957 19.40 -56.56 -25.29
C HIS A 957 20.05 -55.42 -26.10
N PRO A 958 19.29 -54.38 -26.56
CA PRO A 958 19.83 -53.31 -27.38
C PRO A 958 21.08 -52.63 -26.82
N ARG A 959 21.27 -52.57 -25.50
CA ARG A 959 22.51 -52.07 -24.89
C ARG A 959 23.74 -52.91 -25.25
N CYS A 960 23.69 -54.22 -24.97
CA CYS A 960 24.77 -55.15 -25.29
C CYS A 960 25.00 -55.20 -26.80
N VAL A 961 23.93 -55.30 -27.59
CA VAL A 961 23.99 -55.32 -29.07
C VAL A 961 24.47 -53.99 -29.67
N THR A 962 24.34 -52.85 -28.98
CA THR A 962 24.91 -51.57 -29.46
C THR A 962 26.42 -51.56 -29.30
N CYS A 963 26.95 -51.91 -28.11
CA CYS A 963 28.39 -51.97 -27.87
C CYS A 963 29.09 -53.10 -28.65
N HIS A 964 28.37 -54.21 -28.86
CA HIS A 964 28.76 -55.38 -29.65
C HIS A 964 28.15 -55.38 -31.06
N GLY A 965 27.80 -54.22 -31.59
CA GLY A 965 27.18 -54.06 -32.92
C GLY A 965 27.99 -53.19 -33.87
N VAL A 966 29.22 -52.84 -33.52
CA VAL A 966 30.09 -51.99 -34.32
C VAL A 966 31.20 -52.84 -34.93
N ALA A 967 31.11 -53.10 -36.24
CA ALA A 967 32.19 -53.77 -36.95
C ALA A 967 33.45 -52.87 -36.89
N ALA A 968 34.58 -53.42 -36.43
CA ALA A 968 35.85 -52.72 -36.19
C ALA A 968 36.59 -52.22 -37.47
N THR A 969 35.83 -51.90 -38.52
CA THR A 969 36.27 -51.25 -39.75
C THR A 969 35.78 -49.81 -39.90
N GLU A 970 34.82 -49.33 -39.07
CA GLU A 970 34.27 -47.96 -39.20
C GLU A 970 34.70 -46.98 -38.09
N PHE A 971 35.33 -47.44 -37.00
CA PHE A 971 35.95 -46.56 -36.00
C PHE A 971 37.44 -46.90 -35.78
N ARG A 972 38.32 -46.11 -36.40
CA ARG A 972 39.72 -45.97 -35.99
C ARG A 972 40.06 -44.50 -35.75
N ASN A 973 40.53 -44.23 -34.53
CA ASN A 973 41.21 -43.02 -34.08
C ASN A 973 40.44 -41.69 -34.20
N VAL A 974 39.84 -41.25 -33.08
CA VAL A 974 39.49 -39.85 -32.86
C VAL A 974 39.95 -39.46 -31.46
N ASN A 975 41.18 -38.94 -31.35
CA ASN A 975 41.75 -38.45 -30.08
C ASN A 975 41.44 -36.95 -29.83
N ASP A 976 40.62 -36.33 -30.69
CA ASP A 976 40.26 -34.91 -30.67
C ASP A 976 38.72 -34.78 -30.69
N ASN A 977 38.14 -34.11 -29.68
CA ASN A 977 36.77 -34.32 -29.16
C ASN A 977 35.63 -33.63 -29.98
N PRO A 978 34.34 -33.69 -29.54
CA PRO A 978 33.13 -34.35 -30.11
C PRO A 978 32.30 -33.43 -31.08
N PRO A 979 30.97 -33.62 -31.43
CA PRO A 979 29.95 -34.64 -31.05
C PRO A 979 28.96 -35.16 -32.17
N GLY A 980 28.07 -36.11 -31.80
CA GLY A 980 26.81 -36.46 -32.51
C GLY A 980 26.94 -37.44 -33.70
N VAL A 981 25.93 -38.23 -34.12
CA VAL A 981 24.45 -38.13 -34.02
C VAL A 981 23.75 -39.52 -34.12
N LEU A 982 22.61 -39.69 -33.46
CA LEU A 982 21.67 -40.85 -33.50
C LEU A 982 20.75 -40.83 -34.75
N PRO A 983 19.99 -41.90 -35.10
CA PRO A 983 18.55 -41.93 -34.76
C PRO A 983 17.97 -43.37 -34.61
N ALA A 984 16.71 -43.63 -34.21
CA ALA A 984 15.49 -42.82 -34.09
C ALA A 984 14.64 -43.28 -32.88
N ALA A 985 13.69 -42.52 -32.33
CA ALA A 985 13.12 -41.24 -32.75
C ALA A 985 12.78 -40.34 -31.54
N HIS A 986 12.88 -39.02 -31.70
CA HIS A 986 12.32 -38.04 -30.77
C HIS A 986 11.63 -36.93 -31.59
N PRO A 987 10.34 -36.62 -31.38
CA PRO A 987 9.71 -35.47 -32.00
C PRO A 987 10.05 -34.17 -31.26
N ALA A 988 9.92 -33.05 -31.98
CA ALA A 988 9.82 -31.67 -31.47
C ALA A 988 11.01 -31.07 -30.69
N VAL A 989 12.06 -30.64 -31.40
CA VAL A 989 12.65 -29.28 -31.18
C VAL A 989 13.04 -28.70 -32.55
N THR A 990 12.63 -27.46 -32.84
CA THR A 990 12.97 -26.74 -34.09
C THR A 990 14.22 -25.89 -33.93
N ALA A 991 14.96 -25.71 -35.03
CA ALA A 991 16.32 -25.17 -35.03
C ALA A 991 16.43 -23.67 -34.67
N GLN A 992 16.81 -23.35 -33.42
CA GLN A 992 17.46 -22.08 -33.06
C GLN A 992 18.23 -22.10 -31.73
N THR A 993 18.93 -23.20 -31.42
CA THR A 993 19.77 -23.32 -30.21
C THR A 993 21.23 -23.52 -30.57
N ASP A 994 22.08 -22.61 -30.10
CA ASP A 994 23.54 -22.63 -30.27
C ASP A 994 24.16 -23.79 -29.49
N CYS A 995 24.96 -24.64 -30.14
CA CYS A 995 25.56 -25.82 -29.50
C CYS A 995 26.54 -25.47 -28.36
N THR A 996 26.99 -24.21 -28.24
CA THR A 996 27.91 -23.79 -27.17
C THR A 996 27.28 -23.73 -25.79
N SER A 997 25.96 -23.58 -25.66
CA SER A 997 25.29 -23.47 -24.34
C SER A 997 25.34 -24.75 -23.51
N CYS A 998 25.57 -25.91 -24.13
CA CYS A 998 25.76 -27.19 -23.43
C CYS A 998 27.23 -27.68 -23.41
N HIS A 999 28.15 -26.92 -24.03
CA HIS A 999 29.55 -27.33 -24.21
C HIS A 999 30.58 -26.28 -23.72
N SER A 1000 30.17 -25.37 -22.84
CA SER A 1000 31.11 -24.62 -21.99
C SER A 1000 31.49 -25.46 -20.77
N GLY A 1001 32.77 -25.47 -20.40
CA GLY A 1001 33.35 -26.35 -19.36
C GLY A 1001 32.97 -26.03 -17.91
N ALA A 1002 31.80 -25.44 -17.67
CA ALA A 1002 31.28 -25.04 -16.35
C ALA A 1002 30.21 -25.98 -15.78
N LEU A 1003 29.88 -27.07 -16.48
CA LEU A 1003 28.90 -28.09 -16.04
C LEU A 1003 29.53 -29.50 -15.95
N LEU A 1004 30.74 -29.59 -15.41
CA LEU A 1004 31.31 -30.85 -14.93
C LEU A 1004 30.97 -31.01 -13.44
N PRO A 1005 30.21 -32.05 -13.02
CA PRO A 1005 30.14 -32.40 -11.61
C PRO A 1005 31.53 -32.87 -11.10
N PRO A 1006 31.89 -32.63 -9.82
CA PRO A 1006 33.23 -32.94 -9.30
C PRO A 1006 33.64 -34.43 -9.32
N THR A 1007 32.70 -35.34 -9.54
CA THR A 1007 32.91 -36.80 -9.52
C THR A 1007 32.15 -37.47 -10.67
N GLY A 1008 32.77 -37.51 -11.85
CA GLY A 1008 32.09 -38.05 -13.04
C GLY A 1008 32.92 -38.00 -14.32
N THR A 1009 34.19 -38.43 -14.28
CA THR A 1009 34.94 -38.65 -15.54
C THR A 1009 34.31 -39.79 -16.33
N ILE A 1010 33.97 -39.53 -17.60
CA ILE A 1010 33.78 -40.60 -18.59
C ILE A 1010 35.08 -41.40 -18.61
N ASP A 1011 35.00 -42.71 -18.41
CA ASP A 1011 36.18 -43.55 -18.27
C ASP A 1011 36.95 -43.59 -19.62
N PRO A 1012 38.26 -43.24 -19.66
CA PRO A 1012 39.06 -43.28 -20.88
C PRO A 1012 39.11 -44.66 -21.56
N GLY A 1013 38.68 -45.73 -20.89
CA GLY A 1013 38.54 -47.07 -21.44
C GLY A 1013 37.29 -47.33 -22.29
N TRP A 1014 36.42 -46.36 -22.55
CA TRP A 1014 35.23 -46.55 -23.40
C TRP A 1014 35.60 -46.89 -24.86
N GLN A 1015 35.51 -48.16 -25.23
CA GLN A 1015 35.81 -48.68 -26.57
C GLN A 1015 34.72 -49.66 -27.03
N SER A 1016 34.43 -49.69 -28.33
CA SER A 1016 33.54 -50.68 -28.94
C SER A 1016 34.17 -52.08 -28.90
N ALA A 1017 33.35 -53.13 -28.80
CA ALA A 1017 33.85 -54.50 -28.81
C ALA A 1017 34.62 -54.83 -30.12
N PRO A 1018 35.65 -55.70 -30.08
CA PRO A 1018 36.33 -56.16 -31.29
C PRO A 1018 35.35 -56.88 -32.25
N ALA A 1019 35.54 -56.72 -33.56
CA ALA A 1019 34.61 -57.24 -34.60
C ALA A 1019 34.30 -58.75 -34.52
N GLN A 1020 35.15 -59.53 -33.87
CA GLN A 1020 34.93 -60.97 -33.63
C GLN A 1020 33.83 -61.27 -32.60
N PHE A 1021 33.40 -60.27 -31.85
CA PHE A 1021 32.31 -60.31 -30.87
C PHE A 1021 31.08 -59.48 -31.33
N ASP A 1022 30.78 -59.47 -32.64
CA ASP A 1022 29.55 -58.86 -33.16
C ASP A 1022 28.33 -59.75 -32.86
N PHE A 1023 27.45 -59.29 -31.97
CA PHE A 1023 26.28 -60.03 -31.50
C PHE A 1023 25.08 -59.95 -32.44
N ARG A 1024 25.10 -59.05 -33.44
CA ARG A 1024 23.96 -58.85 -34.34
C ARG A 1024 23.76 -60.08 -35.23
N ASN A 1025 22.50 -60.46 -35.40
CA ASN A 1025 22.07 -61.58 -36.26
C ASN A 1025 22.70 -62.95 -35.90
N LYS A 1026 23.21 -63.12 -34.67
CA LYS A 1026 23.75 -64.39 -34.16
C LYS A 1026 22.66 -65.26 -33.54
N THR A 1027 22.80 -66.58 -33.65
CA THR A 1027 22.01 -67.58 -32.90
C THR A 1027 22.45 -67.67 -31.44
N ASN A 1028 21.65 -68.29 -30.56
CA ASN A 1028 22.03 -68.42 -29.14
C ASN A 1028 23.30 -69.27 -28.95
N SER A 1029 23.48 -70.31 -29.77
CA SER A 1029 24.68 -71.15 -29.76
C SER A 1029 25.93 -70.37 -30.19
N GLU A 1030 25.83 -69.50 -31.20
CA GLU A 1030 26.93 -68.59 -31.58
C GLU A 1030 27.22 -67.55 -30.49
N LEU A 1031 26.21 -66.93 -29.90
CA LEU A 1031 26.37 -65.97 -28.80
C LEU A 1031 27.00 -66.63 -27.57
N CYS A 1032 26.60 -67.84 -27.22
CA CYS A 1032 27.26 -68.60 -26.16
C CYS A 1032 28.72 -68.89 -26.49
N SER A 1033 28.99 -69.39 -27.71
CA SER A 1033 30.36 -69.69 -28.13
C SER A 1033 31.27 -68.46 -28.14
N MET A 1034 30.71 -67.25 -28.26
CA MET A 1034 31.40 -65.97 -28.08
C MET A 1034 31.54 -65.60 -26.60
N ALA A 1035 30.46 -65.68 -25.81
CA ALA A 1035 30.45 -65.37 -24.38
C ALA A 1035 31.41 -66.23 -23.55
N SER A 1036 31.62 -67.49 -23.95
CA SER A 1036 32.55 -68.42 -23.28
C SER A 1036 34.03 -68.18 -23.61
N GLN A 1037 34.38 -67.19 -24.45
CA GLN A 1037 35.78 -66.92 -24.81
C GLN A 1037 36.41 -65.83 -23.94
N PRO A 1038 37.69 -65.96 -23.54
CA PRO A 1038 38.43 -64.87 -22.90
C PRO A 1038 38.53 -63.64 -23.80
N VAL A 1039 38.38 -62.44 -23.22
CA VAL A 1039 38.44 -61.16 -23.94
C VAL A 1039 39.60 -60.34 -23.38
N SER A 1040 40.51 -59.86 -24.24
CA SER A 1040 41.62 -58.96 -23.89
C SER A 1040 42.55 -59.40 -22.73
N GLY A 1041 42.48 -60.67 -22.31
CA GLY A 1041 43.25 -61.23 -21.19
C GLY A 1041 42.42 -61.53 -19.94
N HIS A 1042 41.19 -61.02 -19.84
CA HIS A 1042 40.25 -61.34 -18.76
C HIS A 1042 39.55 -62.68 -19.04
N SER A 1043 39.19 -63.40 -17.97
CA SER A 1043 38.31 -64.56 -18.08
C SER A 1043 36.87 -64.14 -18.46
N PRO A 1044 36.03 -65.04 -19.04
CA PRO A 1044 34.63 -64.73 -19.30
C PRO A 1044 33.87 -64.22 -18.06
N LEU A 1045 34.14 -64.83 -16.91
CA LEU A 1045 33.59 -64.43 -15.62
C LEU A 1045 33.96 -62.98 -15.30
N GLU A 1046 35.26 -62.71 -15.17
CA GLU A 1046 35.85 -61.40 -14.87
C GLU A 1046 35.35 -60.29 -15.82
N HIS A 1047 35.39 -60.54 -17.14
CA HIS A 1047 34.87 -59.60 -18.14
C HIS A 1047 33.39 -59.26 -17.92
N MET A 1048 32.55 -60.24 -17.60
CA MET A 1048 31.12 -60.01 -17.40
C MET A 1048 30.77 -59.47 -16.01
N THR A 1049 31.54 -59.78 -14.96
CA THR A 1049 31.21 -59.45 -13.56
C THR A 1049 31.98 -58.27 -12.98
N GLU A 1050 33.05 -57.82 -13.64
CA GLU A 1050 33.93 -56.76 -13.15
C GLU A 1050 34.11 -55.59 -14.12
N ASP A 1051 33.98 -55.79 -15.44
CA ASP A 1051 34.12 -54.68 -16.39
C ASP A 1051 32.97 -53.66 -16.23
N ARG A 1052 33.34 -52.42 -15.92
CA ARG A 1052 32.44 -51.30 -15.57
C ARG A 1052 31.37 -51.02 -16.63
N LEU A 1053 31.65 -51.29 -17.91
CA LEU A 1053 30.71 -51.11 -19.02
C LEU A 1053 29.61 -52.18 -19.05
N VAL A 1054 29.94 -53.44 -18.70
CA VAL A 1054 28.95 -54.52 -18.58
C VAL A 1054 28.06 -54.25 -17.37
N LEU A 1055 28.66 -53.89 -16.23
CA LEU A 1055 27.94 -53.56 -15.00
C LEU A 1055 27.03 -52.32 -15.17
N TRP A 1056 27.43 -51.31 -15.96
CA TRP A 1056 26.54 -50.20 -16.32
C TRP A 1056 25.39 -50.63 -17.23
N ALA A 1057 25.62 -51.57 -18.16
CA ALA A 1057 24.61 -52.03 -19.10
C ALA A 1057 23.46 -52.79 -18.39
N VAL A 1058 23.78 -53.62 -17.39
CA VAL A 1058 22.83 -54.40 -16.58
C VAL A 1058 22.37 -53.70 -15.29
N GLY A 1059 23.13 -52.69 -14.81
CA GLY A 1059 22.86 -51.96 -13.57
C GLY A 1059 21.93 -50.75 -13.75
N ASP A 1060 22.24 -49.61 -13.12
CA ASP A 1060 21.33 -48.46 -12.99
C ASP A 1060 20.95 -47.77 -14.31
N GLY A 1061 21.78 -47.89 -15.34
CA GLY A 1061 21.49 -47.45 -16.68
C GLY A 1061 21.25 -45.97 -16.88
N ARG A 1062 21.70 -45.14 -15.93
CA ARG A 1062 21.58 -43.68 -16.02
C ARG A 1062 22.61 -43.14 -17.00
N VAL A 1063 22.21 -42.15 -17.78
CA VAL A 1063 23.12 -41.27 -18.54
C VAL A 1063 23.05 -39.86 -17.96
N PRO A 1064 24.10 -39.02 -18.13
CA PRO A 1064 24.02 -37.61 -17.78
C PRO A 1064 22.84 -36.95 -18.49
N PHE A 1065 22.08 -36.12 -17.76
CA PHE A 1065 20.88 -35.40 -18.23
C PHE A 1065 19.59 -36.23 -18.39
N GLY A 1066 19.24 -37.02 -17.37
CA GLY A 1066 17.84 -37.10 -16.90
C GLY A 1066 16.94 -38.18 -17.52
N ASN A 1067 17.36 -38.87 -18.57
CA ASN A 1067 16.61 -40.02 -19.10
C ASN A 1067 17.32 -41.34 -18.75
N THR A 1068 16.62 -42.25 -18.07
CA THR A 1068 17.00 -43.66 -17.97
C THR A 1068 16.67 -44.37 -19.27
N LEU A 1069 17.66 -45.00 -19.91
CA LEU A 1069 17.39 -46.02 -20.93
C LEU A 1069 16.89 -47.29 -20.22
N PRO A 1070 16.08 -48.17 -20.87
CA PRO A 1070 15.77 -49.48 -20.31
C PRO A 1070 17.05 -50.26 -20.01
N THR A 1071 17.17 -50.81 -18.81
CA THR A 1071 18.32 -51.61 -18.35
C THR A 1071 18.31 -52.99 -18.99
N ALA A 1072 19.46 -53.66 -19.06
CA ALA A 1072 19.53 -55.00 -19.63
C ALA A 1072 19.17 -56.05 -18.55
N PRO A 1073 18.25 -57.00 -18.81
CA PRO A 1073 17.89 -58.03 -17.85
C PRO A 1073 19.13 -58.74 -17.29
N PRO A 1074 19.24 -58.98 -15.96
CA PRO A 1074 18.18 -58.92 -14.95
C PRO A 1074 17.93 -57.53 -14.34
N ASN A 1075 18.50 -56.45 -14.86
CA ASN A 1075 18.36 -55.07 -14.34
C ASN A 1075 18.94 -54.83 -12.93
N ASP A 1076 19.68 -55.80 -12.41
CA ASP A 1076 20.47 -55.72 -11.18
C ASP A 1076 21.85 -56.36 -11.40
N PHE A 1077 22.90 -55.73 -10.86
CA PHE A 1077 24.26 -56.15 -11.12
C PHE A 1077 24.72 -57.33 -10.24
N GLU A 1078 24.14 -57.53 -9.05
CA GLU A 1078 24.45 -58.68 -8.20
C GLU A 1078 23.71 -59.94 -8.68
N GLN A 1079 22.48 -59.81 -9.17
CA GLN A 1079 21.77 -60.89 -9.87
C GLN A 1079 22.51 -61.30 -11.16
N TRP A 1080 22.98 -60.33 -11.95
CA TRP A 1080 23.82 -60.61 -13.13
C TRP A 1080 25.09 -61.38 -12.74
N ARG A 1081 25.79 -60.94 -11.67
CA ARG A 1081 26.96 -61.64 -11.13
C ARG A 1081 26.64 -63.07 -10.71
N ALA A 1082 25.55 -63.28 -9.97
CA ALA A 1082 25.13 -64.60 -9.52
C ALA A 1082 24.84 -65.54 -10.71
N LEU A 1083 24.10 -65.08 -11.72
CA LEU A 1083 23.79 -65.86 -12.92
C LEU A 1083 25.05 -66.24 -13.71
N VAL A 1084 25.96 -65.28 -13.94
CA VAL A 1084 27.23 -65.53 -14.64
C VAL A 1084 28.13 -66.47 -13.83
N GLN A 1085 28.23 -66.29 -12.51
CA GLN A 1085 29.01 -67.18 -11.63
C GLN A 1085 28.47 -68.62 -11.66
N GLN A 1086 27.15 -68.81 -11.59
CA GLN A 1086 26.51 -70.12 -11.67
C GLN A 1086 26.73 -70.76 -13.05
N TRP A 1087 26.58 -70.01 -14.14
CA TRP A 1087 26.82 -70.49 -15.50
C TRP A 1087 28.29 -70.91 -15.72
N VAL A 1088 29.24 -70.11 -15.24
CA VAL A 1088 30.67 -70.43 -15.31
C VAL A 1088 31.02 -71.64 -14.43
N ALA A 1089 30.48 -71.73 -13.22
CA ALA A 1089 30.66 -72.88 -12.33
C ALA A 1089 30.06 -74.17 -12.90
N ALA A 1090 28.98 -74.07 -13.68
CA ALA A 1090 28.39 -75.18 -14.45
C ALA A 1090 29.21 -75.59 -15.70
N GLY A 1091 30.32 -74.91 -15.99
CA GLY A 1091 31.19 -75.19 -17.15
C GLY A 1091 30.82 -74.44 -18.43
N MET A 1092 30.08 -73.33 -18.32
CA MET A 1092 29.59 -72.49 -19.43
C MET A 1092 28.77 -73.26 -20.50
N PRO A 1093 27.74 -74.04 -20.13
CA PRO A 1093 26.93 -74.80 -21.07
C PRO A 1093 26.07 -73.89 -21.97
N CYS A 1094 26.01 -74.20 -23.27
CA CYS A 1094 25.37 -73.35 -24.28
C CYS A 1094 23.91 -73.67 -24.63
N ASP A 1095 23.49 -74.91 -24.35
CA ASP A 1095 22.42 -75.65 -25.05
C ASP A 1095 22.70 -75.92 -26.55
#